data_AF-A0A522DMF4-F1
#
_entry.id   AF-A0A522DMF4-F1
#
_cell.length_a   1.000
_cell.length_b   1.000
_cell.length_c   1.000
_cell.angle_alpha   90.00
_cell.angle_beta   90.00
_cell.angle_gamma   90.00
#
_symmetry.space_group_name_H-M   'P 1'
#
loop_
_entity.id
_entity.type
_entity.pdbx_description
1 polymer ?
#
loop_
_entity_poly.entity_id
_entity_poly.type
_entity_poly.pdbx_seq_one_letter_code
_entity_poly.pdbx_strand_id
1 'polypeptide(L)'
;PEGPMTLSNDDILDVVKILVELRNGRGQVDDIDHLGNRRVRCVGELAENQYRSGLARIEKAVKERLGQAETEALMPHDLINSKPISAALKEFFGASQLSQFMDQTNPLSEITHKRRVSALGPGGLTRERAGFEVRDVHVTHYGRVCPIETPEGPNIGLINSLALYAQLNEYGFLETPYRRVADGKVTKQIDYLSAIEEGKYVIAQASATLDAEGKLIDELVSARDNGESILTSAERIQYMDVAPTQIVSVAASLVPFLEHDDANRALMGANMQRQAVPTLRPEKALVGTGVERVAAKDSGTVVAARRGGVVDYVDTNRIVIRVNDKETVAGEVGVDIYNLIKYQRSNQNTNIHQRPIVKRGDKVEVEDIIADGASTDIGELALGQNMLVAFMPWNGYNFEDSILISERVIAEDRYTSIHIEELVVMARDTKLGSEEITRDIPNLSEQQLARLDESGIVYVGAEVNPGDTLVGKVTPKGETTLTPEEKLLRAIFGEKASDVKDTSLRVDQGTNGTVIDVQVFTREGIPRDKRAQQIIDDELKRYRLDLNDQLRIVESDAFDRIEKLLVGRVANGGPQKIAKGTVITKDYLASVEKFHWFDVRPAEEEVANQLESIKNALDQTRHSFDLSFEEKRKKLTQGDELPAGVLKMVKVYLAVKRRLQPGDKMAGRHGNKGVVSKVTPIEDMPYMADGTPADIVLNPLGVPSRMNVGQVLEVHLGW
;
A
#
# COMPACT_ATOMS: atom_id res chain seq x y z
N PRO A 1 -35.07 -8.68 -0.88
CA PRO A 1 -36.43 -8.09 -0.94
C PRO A 1 -37.15 -8.54 -2.22
N GLU A 2 -38.15 -9.41 -2.08
CA GLU A 2 -39.01 -9.86 -3.19
C GLU A 2 -40.22 -8.93 -3.30
N GLY A 3 -40.20 -8.00 -4.25
CA GLY A 3 -41.28 -7.05 -4.47
C GLY A 3 -41.02 -6.15 -5.70
N PRO A 4 -42.05 -5.48 -6.22
CA PRO A 4 -41.88 -4.52 -7.32
C PRO A 4 -41.03 -3.33 -6.88
N MET A 5 -40.11 -2.87 -7.75
CA MET A 5 -39.21 -1.73 -7.50
C MET A 5 -39.90 -0.36 -7.66
N THR A 6 -41.22 -0.35 -7.76
CA THR A 6 -42.06 0.84 -7.93
C THR A 6 -43.11 0.86 -6.83
N LEU A 7 -43.43 2.04 -6.31
CA LEU A 7 -44.44 2.22 -5.28
C LEU A 7 -45.82 1.75 -5.76
N SER A 8 -46.52 0.99 -4.92
CA SER A 8 -47.92 0.62 -5.10
C SER A 8 -48.85 1.57 -4.33
N ASN A 9 -50.14 1.53 -4.64
CA ASN A 9 -51.13 2.31 -3.90
C ASN A 9 -51.25 1.85 -2.44
N ASP A 10 -51.05 0.55 -2.17
CA ASP A 10 -51.11 0.00 -0.82
C ASP A 10 -49.94 0.49 0.03
N ASP A 11 -48.73 0.60 -0.54
CA ASP A 11 -47.56 1.18 0.16
C ASP A 11 -47.85 2.62 0.64
N ILE A 12 -48.49 3.43 -0.20
CA ILE A 12 -48.85 4.82 0.15
C ILE A 12 -49.86 4.83 1.29
N LEU A 13 -50.88 3.97 1.24
CA LEU A 13 -51.88 3.88 2.30
C LEU A 13 -51.26 3.44 3.63
N ASP A 14 -50.36 2.47 3.61
CA ASP A 14 -49.70 1.98 4.82
C ASP A 14 -48.75 3.02 5.43
N VAL A 15 -48.03 3.79 4.61
CA VAL A 15 -47.24 4.95 5.09
C VAL A 15 -48.14 5.97 5.78
N VAL A 16 -49.30 6.30 5.22
CA VAL A 16 -50.25 7.24 5.84
C VAL A 16 -50.80 6.70 7.16
N LYS A 17 -51.13 5.39 7.24
CA LYS A 17 -51.57 4.76 8.49
C LYS A 17 -50.50 4.87 9.57
N ILE A 18 -49.24 4.54 9.26
CA ILE A 18 -48.13 4.64 10.22
C ILE A 18 -47.97 6.08 10.70
N LEU A 19 -48.04 7.07 9.78
CA LEU A 19 -47.94 8.48 10.14
C LEU A 19 -49.04 8.92 11.11
N VAL A 20 -50.28 8.44 10.92
CA VAL A 20 -51.41 8.71 11.81
C VAL A 20 -51.21 8.03 13.17
N GLU A 21 -50.74 6.78 13.21
CA GLU A 21 -50.45 6.07 14.47
C GLU A 21 -49.34 6.77 15.27
N LEU A 22 -48.26 7.20 14.61
CA LEU A 22 -47.20 8.01 15.23
C LEU A 22 -47.76 9.32 15.81
N ARG A 23 -48.66 9.99 15.07
CA ARG A 23 -49.33 11.20 15.57
C ARG A 23 -50.24 10.92 16.77
N ASN A 24 -50.83 9.73 16.84
CA ASN A 24 -51.63 9.27 17.97
C ASN A 24 -50.78 8.82 19.18
N GLY A 25 -49.44 8.89 19.07
CA GLY A 25 -48.50 8.48 20.13
C GLY A 25 -48.28 6.97 20.22
N ARG A 26 -48.65 6.21 19.19
CA ARG A 26 -48.45 4.76 19.11
C ARG A 26 -47.35 4.46 18.10
N GLY A 27 -46.21 4.01 18.61
CA GLY A 27 -45.00 3.76 17.81
C GLY A 27 -43.85 4.66 18.26
N GLN A 28 -42.70 4.50 17.60
CA GLN A 28 -41.49 5.30 17.82
C GLN A 28 -41.11 6.00 16.51
N VAL A 29 -40.57 7.20 16.62
CA VAL A 29 -40.04 7.94 15.47
C VAL A 29 -38.68 7.36 15.10
N ASP A 30 -38.42 7.22 13.80
CA ASP A 30 -37.13 6.73 13.33
C ASP A 30 -36.01 7.74 13.65
N ASP A 31 -34.89 7.19 14.14
CA ASP A 31 -33.66 7.95 14.33
C ASP A 31 -32.83 7.93 13.04
N ILE A 32 -32.57 9.11 12.47
CA ILE A 32 -31.82 9.27 11.23
C ILE A 32 -30.36 8.80 11.34
N ASP A 33 -29.78 8.87 12.54
CA ASP A 33 -28.38 8.57 12.81
C ASP A 33 -28.13 7.09 13.14
N HIS A 34 -29.20 6.35 13.43
CA HIS A 34 -29.16 4.91 13.62
C HIS A 34 -28.57 4.21 12.37
N LEU A 35 -27.51 3.39 12.55
CA LEU A 35 -26.87 2.69 11.43
C LEU A 35 -27.78 1.73 10.66
N GLY A 36 -28.93 1.34 11.21
CA GLY A 36 -29.98 0.65 10.46
C GLY A 36 -30.63 1.48 9.34
N ASN A 37 -30.52 2.80 9.41
CA ASN A 37 -31.05 3.75 8.43
C ASN A 37 -29.95 4.33 7.52
N ARG A 38 -28.68 3.99 7.78
CA ARG A 38 -27.52 4.49 7.05
C ARG A 38 -26.78 3.34 6.38
N ARG A 39 -26.80 3.32 5.05
CA ARG A 39 -26.18 2.30 4.22
C ARG A 39 -24.83 2.76 3.69
N VAL A 40 -23.83 1.89 3.70
CA VAL A 40 -22.51 2.15 3.11
C VAL A 40 -22.54 1.77 1.63
N ARG A 41 -22.06 2.68 0.77
CA ARG A 41 -21.90 2.42 -0.67
C ARG A 41 -20.43 2.15 -0.98
N CYS A 42 -20.16 0.99 -1.58
CA CYS A 42 -18.82 0.62 -2.02
C CYS A 42 -18.50 1.20 -3.41
N VAL A 43 -17.22 1.16 -3.78
CA VAL A 43 -16.75 1.60 -5.11
C VAL A 43 -17.49 0.91 -6.26
N GLY A 44 -17.82 -0.38 -6.12
CA GLY A 44 -18.53 -1.16 -7.14
C GLY A 44 -19.91 -0.57 -7.46
N GLU A 45 -20.72 -0.29 -6.44
CA GLU A 45 -22.06 0.30 -6.61
C GLU A 45 -22.00 1.73 -7.17
N LEU A 46 -21.05 2.54 -6.70
CA LEU A 46 -20.88 3.90 -7.20
C LEU A 46 -20.45 3.89 -8.68
N ALA A 47 -19.51 3.02 -9.05
CA ALA A 47 -19.06 2.85 -10.43
C ALA A 47 -20.18 2.29 -11.32
N GLU A 48 -20.98 1.33 -10.82
CA GLU A 48 -22.13 0.78 -11.53
C GLU A 48 -23.16 1.88 -11.86
N ASN A 49 -23.46 2.76 -10.91
CA ASN A 49 -24.38 3.87 -11.14
C ASN A 49 -23.89 4.82 -12.26
N GLN A 50 -22.58 5.11 -12.28
CA GLN A 50 -21.99 5.94 -13.35
C GLN A 50 -21.97 5.21 -14.69
N TYR A 51 -21.69 3.91 -14.68
CA TYR A 51 -21.77 3.05 -15.85
C TYR A 51 -23.18 3.00 -16.42
N ARG A 52 -24.20 2.84 -15.57
CA ARG A 52 -25.63 2.85 -15.93
C ARG A 52 -26.05 4.20 -16.53
N SER A 53 -25.58 5.32 -15.98
CA SER A 53 -25.79 6.64 -16.56
C SER A 53 -25.14 6.75 -17.96
N GLY A 54 -23.93 6.21 -18.13
CA GLY A 54 -23.25 6.12 -19.43
C GLY A 54 -24.03 5.27 -20.44
N LEU A 55 -24.55 4.12 -20.01
CA LEU A 55 -25.38 3.23 -20.84
C LEU A 55 -26.69 3.91 -21.26
N ALA A 56 -27.38 4.61 -20.36
CA ALA A 56 -28.62 5.32 -20.71
C ALA A 56 -28.41 6.37 -21.82
N ARG A 57 -27.23 7.03 -21.85
CA ARG A 57 -26.86 7.95 -22.94
C ARG A 57 -26.63 7.22 -24.25
N ILE A 58 -25.97 6.06 -24.22
CA ILE A 58 -25.78 5.22 -25.41
C ILE A 58 -27.12 4.69 -25.91
N GLU A 59 -27.97 4.19 -25.02
CA GLU A 59 -29.31 3.69 -25.37
C GLU A 59 -30.11 4.74 -26.12
N LYS A 60 -30.10 5.99 -25.64
CA LYS A 60 -30.77 7.11 -26.31
C LYS A 60 -30.19 7.35 -27.72
N ALA A 61 -28.86 7.42 -27.85
CA ALA A 61 -28.20 7.65 -29.14
C ALA A 61 -28.43 6.51 -30.13
N VAL A 62 -28.46 5.26 -29.66
CA VAL A 62 -28.74 4.06 -30.47
C VAL A 62 -30.19 4.08 -30.92
N LYS A 63 -31.16 4.39 -30.03
CA LYS A 63 -32.58 4.52 -30.39
C LYS A 63 -32.80 5.60 -31.45
N GLU A 64 -32.15 6.75 -31.31
CA GLU A 64 -32.21 7.84 -32.29
C GLU A 64 -31.63 7.43 -33.65
N ARG A 65 -30.47 6.76 -33.68
CA ARG A 65 -29.85 6.26 -34.91
C ARG A 65 -30.66 5.17 -35.60
N LEU A 66 -31.22 4.23 -34.84
CA LEU A 66 -32.10 3.18 -35.37
C LEU A 66 -33.39 3.77 -35.95
N GLY A 67 -33.91 4.86 -35.38
CA GLY A 67 -35.07 5.57 -35.91
C GLY A 67 -34.81 6.34 -37.22
N GLN A 68 -33.54 6.67 -37.53
CA GLN A 68 -33.13 7.36 -38.76
C GLN A 68 -32.58 6.42 -39.83
N ALA A 69 -32.37 5.14 -39.50
CA ALA A 69 -31.75 4.17 -40.39
C ALA A 69 -32.78 3.62 -41.39
N GLU A 70 -32.90 4.27 -42.56
CA GLU A 70 -33.87 3.82 -43.58
C GLU A 70 -33.29 2.97 -44.73
N THR A 71 -31.98 2.67 -44.85
CA THR A 71 -31.53 1.89 -46.03
C THR A 71 -30.17 1.16 -46.03
N GLU A 72 -29.27 1.36 -45.06
CA GLU A 72 -27.96 0.67 -45.05
C GLU A 72 -27.86 -0.42 -43.97
N ALA A 73 -27.08 -1.47 -44.24
CA ALA A 73 -26.79 -2.56 -43.31
C ALA A 73 -25.88 -2.06 -42.17
N LEU A 74 -26.46 -1.38 -41.18
CA LEU A 74 -25.76 -0.95 -39.97
C LEU A 74 -25.34 -2.16 -39.15
N MET A 75 -24.04 -2.21 -38.82
CA MET A 75 -23.51 -3.24 -37.93
C MET A 75 -23.51 -2.73 -36.48
N PRO A 76 -23.56 -3.61 -35.46
CA PRO A 76 -23.58 -3.18 -34.05
C PRO A 76 -22.42 -2.28 -33.63
N HIS A 77 -21.24 -2.44 -34.25
CA HIS A 77 -20.07 -1.60 -33.97
C HIS A 77 -20.22 -0.16 -34.47
N ASP A 78 -21.09 0.09 -35.47
CA ASP A 78 -21.39 1.45 -35.95
C ASP A 78 -22.31 2.20 -34.99
N LEU A 79 -23.13 1.47 -34.24
CA LEU A 79 -24.11 2.02 -33.31
C LEU A 79 -23.51 2.33 -31.93
N ILE A 80 -22.53 1.54 -31.49
CA ILE A 80 -21.98 1.61 -30.14
C ILE A 80 -20.72 2.48 -30.12
N ASN A 81 -20.82 3.66 -29.50
CA ASN A 81 -19.67 4.51 -29.19
C ASN A 81 -19.25 4.30 -27.73
N SER A 82 -17.99 3.94 -27.48
CA SER A 82 -17.43 3.73 -26.13
C SER A 82 -17.07 5.02 -25.38
N LYS A 83 -17.00 6.17 -26.08
CA LYS A 83 -16.59 7.44 -25.48
C LYS A 83 -17.50 7.91 -24.34
N PRO A 84 -18.85 7.86 -24.42
CA PRO A 84 -19.73 8.30 -23.34
C PRO A 84 -19.54 7.50 -22.04
N ILE A 85 -19.39 6.17 -22.13
CA ILE A 85 -19.09 5.31 -20.98
C ILE A 85 -17.74 5.68 -20.38
N SER A 86 -16.71 5.72 -21.23
CA SER A 86 -15.33 5.99 -20.79
C SER A 86 -15.21 7.37 -20.15
N ALA A 87 -15.93 8.37 -20.68
CA ALA A 87 -15.96 9.72 -20.13
C ALA A 87 -16.63 9.75 -18.76
N ALA A 88 -17.79 9.09 -18.58
CA ALA A 88 -18.48 9.04 -17.29
C ALA A 88 -17.63 8.35 -16.21
N LEU A 89 -16.95 7.26 -16.55
CA LEU A 89 -16.03 6.58 -15.63
C LEU A 89 -14.79 7.43 -15.31
N LYS A 90 -14.18 8.07 -16.32
CA LYS A 90 -13.03 8.97 -16.12
C LYS A 90 -13.40 10.18 -15.25
N GLU A 91 -14.59 10.73 -15.42
CA GLU A 91 -15.11 11.83 -14.59
C GLU A 91 -15.27 11.38 -13.13
N PHE A 92 -15.83 10.19 -12.91
CA PHE A 92 -15.96 9.62 -11.58
C PHE A 92 -14.62 9.39 -10.88
N PHE A 93 -13.69 8.68 -11.52
CA PHE A 93 -12.38 8.39 -10.90
C PHE A 93 -11.45 9.61 -10.86
N GLY A 94 -11.62 10.58 -11.76
CA GLY A 94 -10.75 11.75 -11.86
C GLY A 94 -11.19 12.95 -11.02
N ALA A 95 -12.50 13.16 -10.84
CA ALA A 95 -13.04 14.39 -10.25
C ALA A 95 -13.97 14.17 -9.03
N SER A 96 -14.32 12.92 -8.70
CA SER A 96 -15.15 12.65 -7.52
C SER A 96 -14.42 13.01 -6.22
N GLN A 97 -15.15 13.60 -5.27
CA GLN A 97 -14.64 13.86 -3.92
C GLN A 97 -14.25 12.58 -3.16
N LEU A 98 -14.82 11.44 -3.55
CA LEU A 98 -14.52 10.12 -2.96
C LEU A 98 -13.29 9.47 -3.61
N SER A 99 -12.88 9.92 -4.80
CA SER A 99 -11.66 9.45 -5.46
C SER A 99 -10.51 10.36 -5.08
N GLN A 100 -9.79 9.97 -4.02
CA GLN A 100 -8.70 10.77 -3.44
C GLN A 100 -7.36 10.07 -3.65
N PHE A 101 -6.28 10.84 -3.69
CA PHE A 101 -4.94 10.27 -3.61
C PHE A 101 -4.80 9.46 -2.32
N MET A 102 -4.29 8.24 -2.46
CA MET A 102 -4.06 7.38 -1.31
C MET A 102 -3.02 8.01 -0.39
N ASP A 103 -3.34 8.11 0.90
CA ASP A 103 -2.38 8.45 1.94
C ASP A 103 -1.45 7.25 2.14
N GLN A 104 -0.21 7.41 1.67
CA GLN A 104 0.87 6.43 1.67
C GLN A 104 2.06 6.93 2.49
N THR A 105 1.79 7.71 3.55
CA THR A 105 2.84 8.13 4.47
C THR A 105 3.52 6.90 5.09
N ASN A 106 2.72 5.94 5.57
CA ASN A 106 3.14 4.65 6.12
C ASN A 106 2.04 3.57 5.91
N PRO A 107 2.31 2.28 6.21
CA PRO A 107 1.35 1.19 5.96
C PRO A 107 0.02 1.33 6.72
N LEU A 108 0.05 1.87 7.94
CA LEU A 108 -1.16 2.10 8.74
C LEU A 108 -2.06 3.15 8.07
N SER A 109 -1.46 4.23 7.56
CA SER A 109 -2.20 5.28 6.87
C SER A 109 -2.95 4.73 5.65
N GLU A 110 -2.31 3.83 4.90
CA GLU A 110 -2.91 3.17 3.74
C GLU A 110 -4.12 2.31 4.12
N ILE A 111 -3.97 1.43 5.13
CA ILE A 111 -5.08 0.57 5.59
C ILE A 111 -6.23 1.41 6.13
N THR A 112 -5.95 2.37 7.01
CA THR A 112 -7.01 3.23 7.57
C THR A 112 -7.72 3.98 6.45
N HIS A 113 -6.99 4.47 5.45
CA HIS A 113 -7.62 5.23 4.36
C HIS A 113 -8.57 4.35 3.52
N LYS A 114 -8.19 3.10 3.25
CA LYS A 114 -9.05 2.11 2.57
C LYS A 114 -10.28 1.72 3.37
N ARG A 115 -10.18 1.73 4.71
CA ARG A 115 -11.27 1.39 5.66
C ARG A 115 -12.07 2.60 6.15
N ARG A 116 -11.96 3.74 5.48
CA ARG A 116 -12.63 4.98 5.85
C ARG A 116 -14.06 5.04 5.32
N VAL A 117 -15.00 5.43 6.16
CA VAL A 117 -16.38 5.76 5.77
C VAL A 117 -16.57 7.27 5.81
N SER A 118 -17.30 7.81 4.83
CA SER A 118 -17.55 9.25 4.67
C SER A 118 -19.04 9.50 4.49
N ALA A 119 -19.59 10.38 5.32
CA ALA A 119 -20.94 10.93 5.14
C ALA A 119 -20.99 12.03 4.06
N LEU A 120 -19.83 12.51 3.60
CA LEU A 120 -19.68 13.50 2.53
C LEU A 120 -19.66 12.82 1.15
N GLY A 121 -20.06 13.57 0.11
CA GLY A 121 -19.96 13.16 -1.29
C GLY A 121 -21.32 13.13 -2.01
N PRO A 122 -21.36 12.63 -3.26
CA PRO A 122 -22.60 12.60 -4.05
C PRO A 122 -23.67 11.72 -3.38
N GLY A 123 -24.81 12.33 -3.05
CA GLY A 123 -25.91 11.67 -2.33
C GLY A 123 -25.73 11.63 -0.80
N GLY A 124 -24.66 12.23 -0.27
CA GLY A 124 -24.43 12.40 1.16
C GLY A 124 -24.72 13.82 1.64
N LEU A 125 -24.18 14.14 2.81
CA LEU A 125 -24.28 15.46 3.43
C LEU A 125 -23.20 16.41 2.92
N THR A 126 -23.48 17.71 3.00
CA THR A 126 -22.45 18.75 2.87
C THR A 126 -22.03 19.22 4.26
N ARG A 127 -20.80 19.72 4.39
CA ARG A 127 -20.25 20.18 5.69
C ARG A 127 -21.13 21.21 6.39
N GLU A 128 -21.73 22.12 5.62
CA GLU A 128 -22.58 23.21 6.12
C GLU A 128 -23.97 22.73 6.55
N ARG A 129 -24.46 21.63 5.97
CA ARG A 129 -25.77 21.05 6.29
C ARG A 129 -25.70 20.01 7.39
N ALA A 130 -24.50 19.53 7.72
CA ALA A 130 -24.30 18.55 8.78
C ALA A 130 -24.39 19.24 10.15
N GLY A 131 -25.52 19.02 10.82
CA GLY A 131 -25.78 19.45 12.19
C GLY A 131 -24.90 18.72 13.22
N PHE A 132 -25.14 19.01 14.51
CA PHE A 132 -24.42 18.39 15.62
C PHE A 132 -24.74 16.90 15.77
N GLU A 133 -26.02 16.53 15.64
CA GLU A 133 -26.53 15.16 15.85
C GLU A 133 -25.79 14.13 14.98
N VAL A 134 -25.66 14.41 13.68
CA VAL A 134 -25.00 13.50 12.73
C VAL A 134 -23.49 13.34 12.97
N ARG A 135 -22.88 14.26 13.72
CA ARG A 135 -21.45 14.23 14.07
C ARG A 135 -21.20 13.51 15.40
N ASP A 136 -22.24 13.28 16.18
CA ASP A 136 -22.13 12.66 17.49
C ASP A 136 -21.93 11.14 17.38
N VAL A 137 -21.49 10.53 18.47
CA VAL A 137 -21.29 9.09 18.54
C VAL A 137 -22.62 8.42 18.91
N HIS A 138 -23.23 7.74 17.96
CA HIS A 138 -24.45 6.98 18.19
C HIS A 138 -24.17 5.59 18.78
N VAL A 139 -25.07 5.06 19.61
CA VAL A 139 -24.91 3.75 20.29
C VAL A 139 -24.69 2.59 19.33
N THR A 140 -25.31 2.63 18.15
CA THR A 140 -25.14 1.58 17.12
C THR A 140 -23.79 1.59 16.41
N HIS A 141 -22.94 2.61 16.65
CA HIS A 141 -21.55 2.58 16.17
C HIS A 141 -20.75 1.45 16.81
N TYR A 142 -21.18 0.96 17.98
CA TYR A 142 -20.52 -0.13 18.70
C TYR A 142 -20.22 -1.33 17.77
N GLY A 143 -18.94 -1.72 17.69
CA GLY A 143 -18.47 -2.83 16.87
C GLY A 143 -18.45 -2.58 15.35
N ARG A 144 -18.97 -1.44 14.87
CA ARG A 144 -19.18 -1.14 13.44
C ARG A 144 -18.30 0.01 12.96
N VAL A 145 -18.34 1.12 13.69
CA VAL A 145 -17.61 2.35 13.39
C VAL A 145 -16.83 2.75 14.63
N CYS A 146 -15.54 3.04 14.47
CA CYS A 146 -14.70 3.43 15.59
C CYS A 146 -15.17 4.78 16.16
N PRO A 147 -15.44 4.87 17.48
CA PRO A 147 -15.86 6.12 18.12
C PRO A 147 -14.68 7.09 18.35
N ILE A 148 -13.43 6.60 18.30
CA ILE A 148 -12.22 7.37 18.62
C ILE A 148 -11.59 7.95 17.34
N GLU A 149 -11.52 7.18 16.27
CA GLU A 149 -10.78 7.57 15.07
C GLU A 149 -11.65 8.39 14.11
N THR A 150 -11.52 9.71 14.22
CA THR A 150 -12.11 10.69 13.29
C THR A 150 -11.16 11.88 13.13
N PRO A 151 -11.14 12.58 11.98
CA PRO A 151 -10.33 13.78 11.83
C PRO A 151 -10.74 14.89 12.80
N GLU A 152 -9.77 15.60 13.36
CA GLU A 152 -10.02 16.83 14.11
C GLU A 152 -10.54 17.95 13.18
N GLY A 153 -11.28 18.90 13.74
CA GLY A 153 -11.72 20.10 13.03
C GLY A 153 -13.05 19.94 12.27
N PRO A 154 -13.22 20.57 11.08
CA PRO A 154 -14.54 20.68 10.45
C PRO A 154 -15.18 19.36 10.01
N ASN A 155 -14.41 18.28 9.90
CA ASN A 155 -14.88 16.97 9.44
C ASN A 155 -15.15 15.97 10.59
N ILE A 156 -15.03 16.40 11.85
CA ILE A 156 -15.30 15.54 13.00
C ILE A 156 -16.69 14.89 12.89
N GLY A 157 -16.74 13.57 13.07
CA GLY A 157 -17.96 12.74 12.99
C GLY A 157 -18.53 12.54 11.57
N LEU A 158 -18.00 13.21 10.55
CA LEU A 158 -18.42 13.03 9.15
C LEU A 158 -17.53 12.04 8.40
N ILE A 159 -16.35 11.79 8.94
CA ILE A 159 -15.38 10.83 8.45
C ILE A 159 -14.99 9.97 9.63
N ASN A 160 -15.23 8.67 9.51
CA ASN A 160 -14.91 7.70 10.55
C ASN A 160 -14.20 6.51 9.94
N SER A 161 -13.58 5.70 10.78
CA SER A 161 -12.99 4.42 10.38
C SER A 161 -13.89 3.27 10.75
N LEU A 162 -13.91 2.23 9.92
CA LEU A 162 -14.52 0.96 10.28
C LEU A 162 -13.80 0.36 11.51
N ALA A 163 -14.57 -0.26 12.40
CA ALA A 163 -14.01 -1.04 13.49
C ALA A 163 -13.32 -2.32 12.97
N LEU A 164 -12.57 -3.02 13.82
CA LEU A 164 -11.73 -4.16 13.39
C LEU A 164 -12.52 -5.26 12.69
N TYR A 165 -13.59 -5.75 13.32
CA TYR A 165 -14.37 -6.90 12.81
C TYR A 165 -15.63 -6.49 12.04
N ALA A 166 -15.84 -5.19 11.82
CA ALA A 166 -16.98 -4.69 11.08
C ALA A 166 -16.98 -5.19 9.63
N GLN A 167 -18.13 -5.65 9.15
CA GLN A 167 -18.34 -6.05 7.77
C GLN A 167 -19.61 -5.44 7.18
N LEU A 168 -19.74 -5.53 5.86
CA LEU A 168 -20.95 -5.14 5.15
C LEU A 168 -21.75 -6.39 4.79
N ASN A 169 -23.06 -6.34 5.00
CA ASN A 169 -23.95 -7.39 4.53
C ASN A 169 -24.33 -7.23 3.06
N GLU A 170 -25.12 -8.16 2.54
CA GLU A 170 -25.59 -8.16 1.15
C GLU A 170 -26.36 -6.88 0.79
N TYR A 171 -26.98 -6.25 1.77
CA TYR A 171 -27.72 -5.00 1.61
C TYR A 171 -26.85 -3.76 1.85
N GLY A 172 -25.56 -3.88 2.18
CA GLY A 172 -24.66 -2.75 2.44
C GLY A 172 -24.84 -2.07 3.81
N PHE A 173 -25.50 -2.71 4.77
CA PHE A 173 -25.51 -2.27 6.17
C PHE A 173 -24.32 -2.86 6.93
N LEU A 174 -23.89 -2.12 7.97
CA LEU A 174 -22.78 -2.55 8.82
C LEU A 174 -23.23 -3.58 9.85
N GLU A 175 -22.44 -4.64 9.95
CA GLU A 175 -22.63 -5.73 10.91
C GLU A 175 -21.36 -5.96 11.72
N THR A 176 -21.53 -6.49 12.92
CA THR A 176 -20.45 -6.86 13.83
C THR A 176 -20.69 -8.29 14.34
N PRO A 177 -19.64 -9.08 14.57
CA PRO A 177 -19.80 -10.45 15.03
C PRO A 177 -20.09 -10.52 16.53
N TYR A 178 -20.93 -11.48 16.92
CA TYR A 178 -21.21 -11.83 18.31
C TYR A 178 -21.18 -13.34 18.51
N ARG A 179 -20.79 -13.79 19.71
CA ARG A 179 -20.84 -15.20 20.11
C ARG A 179 -22.22 -15.53 20.65
N ARG A 180 -22.84 -16.59 20.16
CA ARG A 180 -24.14 -17.04 20.63
C ARG A 180 -24.07 -17.64 22.03
N VAL A 181 -24.99 -17.26 22.92
CA VAL A 181 -25.15 -17.81 24.26
C VAL A 181 -26.41 -18.67 24.30
N ALA A 182 -26.26 -19.94 24.68
CA ALA A 182 -27.37 -20.87 24.82
C ALA A 182 -27.33 -21.47 26.23
N ASP A 183 -28.45 -21.39 26.95
CA ASP A 183 -28.60 -21.93 28.31
C ASP A 183 -27.50 -21.45 29.29
N GLY A 184 -27.13 -20.16 29.19
CA GLY A 184 -26.08 -19.54 30.00
C GLY A 184 -24.64 -19.93 29.62
N LYS A 185 -24.46 -20.73 28.57
CA LYS A 185 -23.15 -21.15 28.04
C LYS A 185 -22.82 -20.41 26.75
N VAL A 186 -21.64 -19.77 26.73
CA VAL A 186 -21.13 -19.05 25.56
C VAL A 186 -20.55 -20.05 24.57
N THR A 187 -21.15 -20.14 23.40
CA THR A 187 -20.73 -21.06 22.34
C THR A 187 -19.57 -20.51 21.51
N LYS A 188 -19.05 -21.31 20.58
CA LYS A 188 -18.08 -20.88 19.55
C LYS A 188 -18.75 -20.47 18.24
N GLN A 189 -20.09 -20.54 18.16
CA GLN A 189 -20.82 -20.07 16.99
C GLN A 189 -20.82 -18.53 16.98
N ILE A 190 -20.40 -17.96 15.85
CA ILE A 190 -20.34 -16.52 15.62
C ILE A 190 -21.43 -16.17 14.62
N ASP A 191 -22.33 -15.28 15.03
CA ASP A 191 -23.38 -14.73 14.17
C ASP A 191 -23.10 -13.22 14.00
N TYR A 192 -23.18 -12.72 12.76
CA TYR A 192 -23.05 -11.30 12.47
C TYR A 192 -24.42 -10.64 12.54
N LEU A 193 -24.52 -9.58 13.34
CA LEU A 193 -25.78 -8.88 13.56
C LEU A 193 -25.70 -7.45 13.01
N SER A 194 -26.72 -7.06 12.25
CA SER A 194 -26.96 -5.68 11.87
C SER A 194 -27.43 -4.85 13.07
N ALA A 195 -27.35 -3.52 12.95
CA ALA A 195 -27.81 -2.61 14.01
C ALA A 195 -29.30 -2.82 14.36
N ILE A 196 -30.11 -3.24 13.38
CA ILE A 196 -31.55 -3.49 13.55
C ILE A 196 -31.80 -4.80 14.32
N GLU A 197 -30.98 -5.81 14.06
CA GLU A 197 -31.09 -7.11 14.75
C GLU A 197 -30.52 -7.04 16.16
N GLU A 198 -29.42 -6.31 16.35
CA GLU A 198 -28.76 -6.13 17.64
C GLU A 198 -29.73 -5.64 18.73
N GLY A 199 -30.56 -4.64 18.41
CA GLY A 199 -31.51 -4.06 19.37
C GLY A 199 -32.56 -5.02 19.92
N LYS A 200 -32.72 -6.22 19.33
CA LYS A 200 -33.67 -7.25 19.77
C LYS A 200 -33.09 -8.20 20.82
N TYR A 201 -31.78 -8.16 21.03
CA TYR A 201 -31.07 -9.13 21.85
C TYR A 201 -30.34 -8.47 23.03
N VAL A 202 -30.17 -9.25 24.11
CA VAL A 202 -29.37 -8.85 25.26
C VAL A 202 -27.94 -9.37 25.10
N ILE A 203 -26.96 -8.45 25.04
CA ILE A 203 -25.58 -8.75 24.66
C ILE A 203 -24.62 -8.47 25.82
N ALA A 204 -23.89 -9.49 26.28
CA ALA A 204 -22.90 -9.36 27.33
C ALA A 204 -21.57 -8.77 26.83
N GLN A 205 -20.87 -8.06 27.73
CA GLN A 205 -19.53 -7.54 27.46
C GLN A 205 -18.48 -8.65 27.28
N ALA A 206 -17.44 -8.38 26.49
CA ALA A 206 -16.33 -9.33 26.26
C ALA A 206 -15.56 -9.69 27.54
N SER A 207 -15.58 -8.81 28.54
CA SER A 207 -14.89 -8.95 29.84
C SER A 207 -15.66 -9.77 30.87
N ALA A 208 -16.86 -10.27 30.55
CA ALA A 208 -17.65 -11.08 31.49
C ALA A 208 -16.92 -12.37 31.87
N THR A 209 -17.00 -12.76 33.15
CA THR A 209 -16.26 -13.89 33.69
C THR A 209 -16.87 -15.23 33.24
N LEU A 210 -16.04 -16.11 32.67
CA LEU A 210 -16.43 -17.44 32.19
C LEU A 210 -15.72 -18.55 32.95
N ASP A 211 -16.39 -19.70 33.13
CA ASP A 211 -15.75 -20.93 33.61
C ASP A 211 -14.99 -21.67 32.50
N ALA A 212 -14.34 -22.79 32.86
CA ALA A 212 -13.59 -23.61 31.92
C ALA A 212 -14.47 -24.24 30.82
N GLU A 213 -15.76 -24.46 31.12
CA GLU A 213 -16.75 -24.96 30.16
C GLU A 213 -17.42 -23.86 29.33
N GLY A 214 -17.12 -22.57 29.59
CA GLY A 214 -17.64 -21.39 28.91
C GLY A 214 -18.98 -20.87 29.44
N LYS A 215 -19.38 -21.20 30.66
CA LYS A 215 -20.58 -20.68 31.33
C LYS A 215 -20.28 -19.36 32.04
N LEU A 216 -21.27 -18.47 32.05
CA LEU A 216 -21.21 -17.23 32.82
C LEU A 216 -21.32 -17.53 34.32
N ILE A 217 -20.35 -17.05 35.10
CA ILE A 217 -20.24 -17.33 36.55
C ILE A 217 -20.98 -16.28 37.37
N ASP A 218 -20.94 -15.02 36.93
CA ASP A 218 -21.45 -13.89 37.69
C ASP A 218 -22.98 -13.94 37.81
N GLU A 219 -23.52 -13.69 39.01
CA GLU A 219 -24.97 -13.65 39.25
C GLU A 219 -25.65 -12.53 38.45
N LEU A 220 -24.97 -11.39 38.34
CA LEU A 220 -25.36 -10.24 37.54
C LEU A 220 -24.23 -9.90 36.57
N VAL A 221 -24.51 -10.11 35.29
CA VAL A 221 -23.57 -9.84 34.19
C VAL A 221 -23.90 -8.49 33.57
N SER A 222 -22.87 -7.70 33.28
CA SER A 222 -23.01 -6.44 32.53
C SER A 222 -23.33 -6.73 31.06
N ALA A 223 -24.46 -6.22 30.61
CA ALA A 223 -24.97 -6.42 29.27
C ALA A 223 -25.57 -5.12 28.69
N ARG A 224 -25.80 -5.12 27.38
CA ARG A 224 -26.52 -4.08 26.66
C ARG A 224 -27.86 -4.63 26.20
N ASP A 225 -28.92 -3.86 26.42
CA ASP A 225 -30.28 -4.16 25.94
C ASP A 225 -30.82 -2.90 25.25
N ASN A 226 -31.11 -3.00 23.95
CA ASN A 226 -31.58 -1.90 23.12
C ASN A 226 -30.79 -0.57 23.28
N GLY A 227 -29.46 -0.67 23.36
CA GLY A 227 -28.56 0.49 23.48
C GLY A 227 -28.28 0.98 24.90
N GLU A 228 -29.04 0.51 25.90
CA GLU A 228 -28.80 0.86 27.31
C GLU A 228 -27.93 -0.19 28.02
N SER A 229 -27.08 0.25 28.93
CA SER A 229 -26.26 -0.65 29.75
C SER A 229 -27.04 -1.09 30.99
N ILE A 230 -27.20 -2.40 31.14
CA ILE A 230 -27.95 -3.03 32.24
C ILE A 230 -27.14 -4.11 32.94
N LEU A 231 -27.52 -4.44 34.18
CA LEU A 231 -27.06 -5.64 34.88
C LEU A 231 -28.22 -6.64 34.88
N THR A 232 -27.96 -7.85 34.37
CA THR A 232 -28.99 -8.88 34.19
C THR A 232 -28.46 -10.26 34.55
N SER A 233 -29.36 -11.22 34.75
CA SER A 233 -28.96 -12.61 35.01
C SER A 233 -28.37 -13.27 33.78
N ALA A 234 -27.45 -14.22 34.00
CA ALA A 234 -26.81 -15.01 32.93
C ALA A 234 -27.80 -15.71 31.98
N GLU A 235 -28.99 -16.06 32.49
CA GLU A 235 -30.04 -16.75 31.70
C GLU A 235 -30.70 -15.85 30.65
N ARG A 236 -30.70 -14.53 30.87
CA ARG A 236 -31.28 -13.56 29.92
C ARG A 236 -30.33 -13.21 28.78
N ILE A 237 -29.04 -13.55 28.89
CA ILE A 237 -28.03 -13.22 27.89
C ILE A 237 -28.17 -14.14 26.69
N GLN A 238 -28.24 -13.55 25.51
CA GLN A 238 -28.41 -14.27 24.24
C GLN A 238 -27.15 -14.22 23.38
N TYR A 239 -26.36 -13.17 23.51
CA TYR A 239 -25.10 -12.99 22.79
C TYR A 239 -24.02 -12.40 23.69
N MET A 240 -22.76 -12.53 23.27
CA MET A 240 -21.58 -11.93 23.91
C MET A 240 -20.65 -11.37 22.85
N ASP A 241 -20.02 -10.24 23.15
CA ASP A 241 -18.94 -9.65 22.36
C ASP A 241 -17.81 -10.68 22.05
N VAL A 242 -17.19 -10.62 20.87
CA VAL A 242 -16.13 -11.58 20.47
C VAL A 242 -14.79 -11.23 21.11
N ALA A 243 -14.45 -9.93 21.11
CA ALA A 243 -13.19 -9.42 21.64
C ALA A 243 -13.37 -7.99 22.17
N PRO A 244 -12.65 -7.55 23.22
CA PRO A 244 -12.70 -6.17 23.68
C PRO A 244 -12.29 -5.14 22.61
N THR A 245 -11.37 -5.53 21.72
CA THR A 245 -10.86 -4.68 20.63
C THR A 245 -11.87 -4.48 19.50
N GLN A 246 -13.00 -5.19 19.49
CA GLN A 246 -13.98 -5.09 18.40
C GLN A 246 -14.59 -3.69 18.23
N ILE A 247 -14.56 -2.85 19.28
CA ILE A 247 -15.15 -1.50 19.31
C ILE A 247 -14.29 -0.51 18.52
N VAL A 248 -12.99 -0.74 18.44
CA VAL A 248 -12.02 0.23 17.93
C VAL A 248 -11.57 -0.11 16.51
N SER A 249 -11.01 0.89 15.83
CA SER A 249 -10.37 0.72 14.52
C SER A 249 -8.94 0.18 14.64
N VAL A 250 -8.34 -0.15 13.50
CA VAL A 250 -6.94 -0.60 13.40
C VAL A 250 -5.98 0.38 14.09
N ALA A 251 -6.07 1.68 13.81
CA ALA A 251 -5.13 2.66 14.37
C ALA A 251 -5.28 2.84 15.89
N ALA A 252 -6.51 2.86 16.40
CA ALA A 252 -6.77 2.95 17.84
C ALA A 252 -6.35 1.65 18.56
N SER A 253 -6.51 0.49 17.92
CA SER A 253 -6.11 -0.80 18.49
C SER A 253 -4.59 -1.00 18.64
N LEU A 254 -3.78 -0.14 18.00
CA LEU A 254 -2.31 -0.15 18.10
C LEU A 254 -1.77 0.68 19.28
N VAL A 255 -2.65 1.39 19.98
CA VAL A 255 -2.30 2.15 21.20
C VAL A 255 -2.37 1.18 22.39
N PRO A 256 -1.24 0.83 23.04
CA PRO A 256 -1.26 0.03 24.26
C PRO A 256 -1.87 0.84 25.39
N PHE A 257 -2.45 0.18 26.41
CA PHE A 257 -3.06 0.86 27.56
C PHE A 257 -4.08 1.95 27.19
N LEU A 258 -4.79 1.78 26.07
CA LEU A 258 -5.79 2.72 25.56
C LEU A 258 -6.87 3.04 26.61
N GLU A 259 -7.21 2.08 27.46
CA GLU A 259 -8.16 2.21 28.56
C GLU A 259 -7.71 3.19 29.67
N HIS A 260 -6.44 3.60 29.68
CA HIS A 260 -5.86 4.56 30.62
C HIS A 260 -5.67 5.97 30.01
N ASP A 261 -6.13 6.18 28.78
CA ASP A 261 -6.07 7.46 28.09
C ASP A 261 -7.45 8.10 27.95
N ASP A 262 -7.51 9.43 28.11
CA ASP A 262 -8.68 10.21 27.70
C ASP A 262 -8.97 10.03 26.20
N ALA A 263 -10.25 9.96 25.85
CA ALA A 263 -10.70 9.70 24.49
C ALA A 263 -10.16 10.73 23.47
N ASN A 264 -9.99 12.00 23.85
CA ASN A 264 -9.44 13.02 22.96
C ASN A 264 -7.95 12.77 22.69
N ARG A 265 -7.21 12.26 23.68
CA ARG A 265 -5.80 11.90 23.51
C ARG A 265 -5.64 10.64 22.67
N ALA A 266 -6.50 9.65 22.88
CA ALA A 266 -6.57 8.48 22.01
C ALA A 266 -6.87 8.84 20.55
N LEU A 267 -7.81 9.77 20.30
CA LEU A 267 -8.12 10.28 18.96
C LEU A 267 -6.90 10.93 18.32
N MET A 268 -6.22 11.82 19.07
CA MET A 268 -4.98 12.45 18.61
C MET A 268 -3.89 11.41 18.32
N GLY A 269 -3.73 10.42 19.19
CA GLY A 269 -2.79 9.32 19.04
C GLY A 269 -3.01 8.50 17.76
N ALA A 270 -4.23 8.03 17.54
CA ALA A 270 -4.62 7.32 16.32
C ALA A 270 -4.37 8.17 15.06
N ASN A 271 -4.69 9.47 15.09
CA ASN A 271 -4.47 10.38 13.97
C ASN A 271 -2.98 10.66 13.70
N MET A 272 -2.15 10.79 14.73
CA MET A 272 -0.72 11.07 14.59
C MET A 272 0.07 9.85 14.12
N GLN A 273 -0.33 8.64 14.50
CA GLN A 273 0.29 7.40 13.99
C GLN A 273 0.25 7.32 12.45
N ARG A 274 -0.80 7.84 11.81
CA ARG A 274 -0.93 7.87 10.34
C ARG A 274 0.04 8.86 9.66
N GLN A 275 0.59 9.79 10.42
CA GLN A 275 1.52 10.82 9.94
C GLN A 275 2.99 10.44 10.16
N ALA A 276 3.25 9.33 10.85
CA ALA A 276 4.60 8.87 11.13
C ALA A 276 5.33 8.51 9.82
N VAL A 277 6.42 9.22 9.52
CA VAL A 277 7.24 8.96 8.33
C VAL A 277 8.16 7.77 8.61
N PRO A 278 8.30 6.80 7.68
CA PRO A 278 9.21 5.67 7.84
C PRO A 278 10.65 6.10 8.10
N THR A 279 11.23 5.57 9.18
CA THR A 279 12.65 5.76 9.50
C THR A 279 13.52 4.90 8.58
N LEU A 280 14.80 5.27 8.46
CA LEU A 280 15.80 4.52 7.70
C LEU A 280 15.93 3.07 8.20
N ARG A 281 15.77 2.87 9.51
CA ARG A 281 15.83 1.59 10.19
C ARG A 281 14.56 1.40 11.02
N PRO A 282 13.51 0.78 10.48
CA PRO A 282 12.36 0.38 11.26
C PRO A 282 12.77 -0.51 12.45
N GLU A 283 12.10 -0.33 13.57
CA GLU A 283 12.31 -1.10 14.80
C GLU A 283 10.92 -1.44 15.37
N LYS A 284 10.64 -2.73 15.60
CA LYS A 284 9.37 -3.13 16.20
C LYS A 284 9.15 -2.49 17.56
N ALA A 285 7.90 -2.21 17.91
CA ALA A 285 7.56 -1.68 19.22
C ALA A 285 7.88 -2.71 20.32
N LEU A 286 8.57 -2.29 21.39
CA LEU A 286 8.81 -3.16 22.55
C LEU A 286 7.50 -3.48 23.29
N VAL A 287 6.61 -2.48 23.37
CA VAL A 287 5.27 -2.61 23.95
C VAL A 287 4.26 -2.58 22.81
N GLY A 288 3.68 -3.71 22.46
CA GLY A 288 2.68 -3.83 21.38
C GLY A 288 1.33 -4.35 21.87
N THR A 289 0.33 -4.39 20.98
CA THR A 289 -1.00 -4.94 21.26
C THR A 289 -1.26 -6.30 20.59
N GLY A 290 -0.40 -6.70 19.65
CA GLY A 290 -0.52 -7.93 18.85
C GLY A 290 -1.20 -7.70 17.49
N VAL A 291 -1.77 -6.52 17.25
CA VAL A 291 -2.40 -6.15 15.97
C VAL A 291 -1.36 -5.79 14.91
N GLU A 292 -0.14 -5.47 15.32
CA GLU A 292 0.96 -4.99 14.46
C GLU A 292 1.26 -5.94 13.29
N ARG A 293 1.28 -7.25 13.54
CA ARG A 293 1.56 -8.27 12.51
C ARG A 293 0.44 -8.37 11.48
N VAL A 294 -0.80 -8.35 11.94
CA VAL A 294 -1.98 -8.41 11.06
C VAL A 294 -2.06 -7.14 10.22
N ALA A 295 -1.86 -5.97 10.84
CA ALA A 295 -1.82 -4.69 10.14
C ALA A 295 -0.67 -4.64 9.10
N ALA A 296 0.52 -5.14 9.42
CA ALA A 296 1.61 -5.19 8.46
C ALA A 296 1.28 -6.09 7.25
N LYS A 297 0.77 -7.30 7.50
CA LYS A 297 0.38 -8.27 6.47
C LYS A 297 -0.73 -7.73 5.56
N ASP A 298 -1.83 -7.29 6.15
CA ASP A 298 -3.03 -6.86 5.40
C ASP A 298 -2.83 -5.52 4.67
N SER A 299 -1.78 -4.77 5.01
CA SER A 299 -1.42 -3.55 4.27
C SER A 299 -0.95 -3.84 2.85
N GLY A 300 -0.41 -5.05 2.60
CA GLY A 300 0.27 -5.40 1.36
C GLY A 300 1.67 -4.76 1.21
N THR A 301 2.19 -4.11 2.26
CA THR A 301 3.54 -3.52 2.24
C THR A 301 4.62 -4.59 2.42
N VAL A 302 4.35 -5.62 3.25
CA VAL A 302 5.22 -6.79 3.39
C VAL A 302 4.97 -7.79 2.27
N VAL A 303 5.98 -8.61 1.96
CA VAL A 303 5.84 -9.69 0.99
C VAL A 303 5.61 -10.99 1.74
N ALA A 304 4.45 -11.61 1.52
CA ALA A 304 4.10 -12.91 2.05
C ALA A 304 4.29 -14.00 0.98
N ALA A 305 4.71 -15.19 1.41
CA ALA A 305 4.82 -16.37 0.55
C ALA A 305 3.42 -16.83 0.11
N ARG A 306 3.22 -16.96 -1.21
CA ARG A 306 1.98 -17.49 -1.79
C ARG A 306 1.84 -18.99 -1.56
N ARG A 307 2.97 -19.70 -1.59
CA ARG A 307 3.09 -21.15 -1.43
C ARG A 307 4.26 -21.46 -0.51
N GLY A 308 4.13 -22.53 0.26
CA GLY A 308 5.17 -23.07 1.10
C GLY A 308 6.28 -23.71 0.27
N GLY A 309 7.51 -23.63 0.78
CA GLY A 309 8.67 -24.09 0.04
C GLY A 309 9.99 -23.88 0.75
N VAL A 310 11.07 -24.02 -0.02
CA VAL A 310 12.43 -23.76 0.45
C VAL A 310 13.00 -22.61 -0.37
N VAL A 311 13.61 -21.65 0.32
CA VAL A 311 14.26 -20.51 -0.30
C VAL A 311 15.51 -20.96 -1.07
N ASP A 312 15.46 -20.93 -2.41
CA ASP A 312 16.58 -21.31 -3.29
C ASP A 312 17.62 -20.19 -3.39
N TYR A 313 17.14 -18.96 -3.50
CA TYR A 313 17.96 -17.78 -3.73
C TYR A 313 17.34 -16.54 -3.06
N VAL A 314 18.20 -15.73 -2.44
CA VAL A 314 17.85 -14.44 -1.85
C VAL A 314 18.90 -13.44 -2.27
N ASP A 315 18.47 -12.32 -2.81
CA ASP A 315 19.26 -11.11 -2.85
C ASP A 315 18.42 -9.92 -2.40
N THR A 316 19.02 -8.74 -2.45
CA THR A 316 18.32 -7.52 -2.08
C THR A 316 17.09 -7.31 -2.97
N ASN A 317 17.12 -7.61 -4.26
CA ASN A 317 16.09 -7.26 -5.25
C ASN A 317 14.99 -8.32 -5.44
N ARG A 318 15.27 -9.60 -5.15
CA ARG A 318 14.34 -10.70 -5.38
C ARG A 318 14.59 -11.87 -4.44
N ILE A 319 13.53 -12.62 -4.22
CA ILE A 319 13.52 -13.88 -3.47
C ILE A 319 12.96 -14.96 -4.38
N VAL A 320 13.63 -16.11 -4.45
CA VAL A 320 13.18 -17.26 -5.23
C VAL A 320 12.91 -18.41 -4.29
N ILE A 321 11.66 -18.87 -4.28
CA ILE A 321 11.19 -19.99 -3.46
C ILE A 321 10.89 -21.16 -4.38
N ARG A 322 11.53 -22.30 -4.10
CA ARG A 322 11.17 -23.58 -4.70
C ARG A 322 10.00 -24.15 -3.90
N VAL A 323 8.87 -24.31 -4.56
CA VAL A 323 7.61 -24.72 -3.95
C VAL A 323 7.67 -26.18 -3.55
N ASN A 324 6.96 -26.55 -2.48
CA ASN A 324 6.81 -27.94 -2.09
C ASN A 324 6.03 -28.74 -3.14
N ASP A 325 6.44 -29.99 -3.40
CA ASP A 325 5.77 -30.88 -4.37
C ASP A 325 4.26 -31.03 -4.11
N LYS A 326 3.82 -30.97 -2.84
CA LYS A 326 2.41 -31.09 -2.44
C LYS A 326 1.55 -29.88 -2.84
N GLU A 327 2.15 -28.71 -2.96
CA GLU A 327 1.46 -27.44 -3.24
C GLU A 327 1.62 -27.03 -4.71
N THR A 328 2.31 -27.85 -5.51
CA THR A 328 2.52 -27.61 -6.93
C THR A 328 1.31 -28.09 -7.73
N VAL A 329 0.69 -27.19 -8.49
CA VAL A 329 -0.44 -27.51 -9.38
C VAL A 329 0.10 -28.07 -10.70
N ALA A 330 -0.55 -29.10 -11.24
CA ALA A 330 -0.16 -29.69 -12.52
C ALA A 330 -0.28 -28.65 -13.66
N GLY A 331 0.84 -28.39 -14.34
CA GLY A 331 0.93 -27.39 -15.42
C GLY A 331 1.53 -26.04 -15.00
N GLU A 332 1.75 -25.81 -13.70
CA GLU A 332 2.45 -24.63 -13.21
C GLU A 332 3.93 -24.90 -12.96
N VAL A 333 4.73 -23.83 -13.07
CA VAL A 333 6.12 -23.83 -12.65
C VAL A 333 6.18 -23.87 -11.12
N GLY A 334 6.85 -24.89 -10.56
CA GLY A 334 7.02 -25.11 -9.10
C GLY A 334 7.96 -24.11 -8.41
N VAL A 335 7.97 -22.86 -8.87
CA VAL A 335 8.86 -21.80 -8.43
C VAL A 335 8.09 -20.50 -8.33
N ASP A 336 8.23 -19.84 -7.19
CA ASP A 336 7.73 -18.49 -7.00
C ASP A 336 8.90 -17.50 -6.95
N ILE A 337 8.86 -16.50 -7.82
CA ILE A 337 9.80 -15.38 -7.83
C ILE A 337 9.09 -14.15 -7.29
N TYR A 338 9.65 -13.58 -6.23
CA TYR A 338 9.17 -12.38 -5.58
C TYR A 338 10.16 -11.25 -5.85
N ASN A 339 9.79 -10.34 -6.76
CA ASN A 339 10.57 -9.13 -7.03
C ASN A 339 10.22 -8.06 -5.99
N LEU A 340 11.24 -7.62 -5.24
CA LEU A 340 11.12 -6.67 -4.14
C LEU A 340 11.17 -5.23 -4.65
N ILE A 341 10.34 -4.37 -4.07
CA ILE A 341 10.30 -2.94 -4.38
C ILE A 341 11.51 -2.24 -3.77
N LYS A 342 12.20 -1.42 -4.58
CA LYS A 342 13.41 -0.68 -4.17
C LYS A 342 13.28 0.81 -4.38
N TYR A 343 13.44 1.55 -3.28
CA TYR A 343 13.52 3.02 -3.26
C TYR A 343 12.46 3.67 -4.15
N GLN A 344 11.22 3.21 -4.02
CA GLN A 344 10.10 3.74 -4.78
C GLN A 344 9.48 4.92 -4.05
N ARG A 345 9.15 5.97 -4.79
CA ARG A 345 8.45 7.15 -4.28
C ARG A 345 7.01 6.82 -3.90
N SER A 346 6.59 7.25 -2.71
CA SER A 346 5.17 7.30 -2.31
C SER A 346 4.48 8.60 -2.75
N ASN A 347 3.14 8.65 -2.66
CA ASN A 347 2.38 9.88 -2.92
C ASN A 347 2.80 11.08 -2.05
N GLN A 348 3.29 10.83 -0.82
CA GLN A 348 3.76 11.86 0.12
C GLN A 348 5.29 12.08 0.05
N ASN A 349 5.93 11.63 -1.04
CA ASN A 349 7.38 11.71 -1.24
C ASN A 349 8.20 10.97 -0.17
N THR A 350 7.62 9.98 0.50
CA THR A 350 8.34 9.06 1.39
C THR A 350 8.91 7.89 0.61
N ASN A 351 9.68 7.04 1.28
CA ASN A 351 10.34 5.88 0.68
C ASN A 351 9.56 4.57 0.90
N ILE A 352 9.22 3.90 -0.18
CA ILE A 352 8.73 2.51 -0.19
C ILE A 352 9.91 1.61 -0.57
N HIS A 353 10.40 0.83 0.39
CA HIS A 353 11.54 -0.04 0.20
C HIS A 353 11.32 -1.36 0.96
N GLN A 354 11.42 -2.47 0.24
CA GLN A 354 11.30 -3.80 0.80
C GLN A 354 12.66 -4.43 1.09
N ARG A 355 12.78 -5.24 2.13
CA ARG A 355 14.03 -5.88 2.58
C ARG A 355 13.78 -7.36 2.84
N PRO A 356 14.55 -8.28 2.24
CA PRO A 356 14.40 -9.70 2.51
C PRO A 356 14.73 -9.98 3.98
N ILE A 357 13.92 -10.82 4.63
CA ILE A 357 14.17 -11.30 6.01
C ILE A 357 14.64 -12.76 6.05
N VAL A 358 14.26 -13.53 5.04
CA VAL A 358 14.66 -14.93 4.88
C VAL A 358 16.08 -15.07 4.37
N LYS A 359 16.69 -16.22 4.68
CA LYS A 359 18.01 -16.64 4.19
C LYS A 359 17.86 -17.84 3.26
N ARG A 360 18.87 -18.06 2.44
CA ARG A 360 18.94 -19.22 1.56
C ARG A 360 18.88 -20.52 2.39
N GLY A 361 17.97 -21.42 2.01
CA GLY A 361 17.75 -22.69 2.70
C GLY A 361 16.66 -22.67 3.77
N ASP A 362 16.13 -21.49 4.11
CA ASP A 362 15.00 -21.39 5.05
C ASP A 362 13.76 -22.08 4.47
N LYS A 363 12.98 -22.72 5.35
CA LYS A 363 11.69 -23.31 5.03
C LYS A 363 10.61 -22.30 5.37
N VAL A 364 9.73 -22.04 4.44
CA VAL A 364 8.62 -21.08 4.58
C VAL A 364 7.31 -21.79 4.35
N GLU A 365 6.30 -21.42 5.12
CA GLU A 365 4.92 -21.87 4.95
C GLU A 365 4.10 -20.85 4.14
N VAL A 366 2.87 -21.24 3.80
CA VAL A 366 1.93 -20.34 3.12
C VAL A 366 1.62 -19.17 4.04
N GLU A 367 1.67 -17.96 3.48
CA GLU A 367 1.49 -16.68 4.17
C GLU A 367 2.60 -16.23 5.13
N ASP A 368 3.71 -16.98 5.22
CA ASP A 368 4.89 -16.51 5.96
C ASP A 368 5.45 -15.25 5.31
N ILE A 369 5.87 -14.30 6.15
CA ILE A 369 6.47 -13.05 5.68
C ILE A 369 7.92 -13.34 5.28
N ILE A 370 8.27 -13.00 4.04
CA ILE A 370 9.59 -13.26 3.46
C ILE A 370 10.40 -11.98 3.21
N ALA A 371 9.72 -10.84 3.12
CA ALA A 371 10.34 -9.53 3.09
C ALA A 371 9.51 -8.49 3.85
N ASP A 372 10.21 -7.66 4.63
CA ASP A 372 9.64 -6.46 5.24
C ASP A 372 9.50 -5.35 4.21
N GLY A 373 8.58 -4.41 4.45
CA GLY A 373 8.46 -3.18 3.69
C GLY A 373 8.91 -1.94 4.47
N ALA A 374 8.32 -0.79 4.12
CA ALA A 374 8.54 0.46 4.84
C ALA A 374 7.79 0.41 6.19
N SER A 375 8.44 0.87 7.27
CA SER A 375 7.88 0.82 8.63
C SER A 375 7.40 -0.57 9.06
N THR A 376 8.13 -1.63 8.70
CA THR A 376 7.94 -2.98 9.25
C THR A 376 9.27 -3.62 9.64
N ASP A 377 9.22 -4.48 10.65
CA ASP A 377 10.36 -5.21 11.21
C ASP A 377 9.91 -6.63 11.61
N ILE A 378 10.48 -7.65 10.96
CA ILE A 378 10.16 -9.08 11.15
C ILE A 378 8.66 -9.35 11.00
N GLY A 379 8.04 -8.66 10.03
CA GLY A 379 6.61 -8.80 9.73
C GLY A 379 5.67 -8.09 10.71
N GLU A 380 6.18 -7.29 11.63
CA GLU A 380 5.38 -6.44 12.52
C GLU A 380 5.46 -4.98 12.09
N LEU A 381 4.37 -4.23 12.30
CA LEU A 381 4.33 -2.81 12.03
C LEU A 381 5.26 -2.04 12.99
N ALA A 382 6.17 -1.27 12.41
CA ALA A 382 7.23 -0.52 13.08
C ALA A 382 7.21 0.94 12.61
N LEU A 383 6.25 1.72 13.10
CA LEU A 383 6.03 3.12 12.68
C LEU A 383 7.12 4.09 13.16
N GLY A 384 7.83 3.74 14.23
CA GLY A 384 8.84 4.58 14.87
C GLY A 384 9.98 3.75 15.45
N GLN A 385 10.56 4.22 16.55
CA GLN A 385 11.62 3.53 17.27
C GLN A 385 11.44 3.71 18.78
N ASN A 386 11.94 2.75 19.56
CA ASN A 386 11.87 2.78 21.02
C ASN A 386 13.04 3.59 21.57
N MET A 387 12.79 4.52 22.48
CA MET A 387 13.81 5.42 23.03
C MET A 387 13.84 5.32 24.54
N LEU A 388 15.02 5.56 25.13
CA LEU A 388 15.10 5.71 26.57
C LEU A 388 14.62 7.11 26.97
N VAL A 389 13.47 7.18 27.63
CA VAL A 389 12.80 8.43 27.99
C VAL A 389 12.91 8.73 29.48
N ALA A 390 13.24 9.98 29.82
CA ALA A 390 13.17 10.50 31.18
C ALA A 390 12.07 11.57 31.32
N PHE A 391 11.18 11.41 32.29
CA PHE A 391 10.18 12.42 32.64
C PHE A 391 10.71 13.36 33.73
N MET A 392 11.27 14.49 33.34
CA MET A 392 11.74 15.52 34.29
C MET A 392 11.84 16.89 33.59
N PRO A 393 11.64 18.01 34.30
CA PRO A 393 11.93 19.32 33.73
C PRO A 393 13.44 19.48 33.50
N TRP A 394 13.83 20.06 32.36
CA TRP A 394 15.24 20.26 32.01
C TRP A 394 15.50 21.68 31.49
N ASN A 395 15.91 22.58 32.39
CA ASN A 395 16.33 23.96 32.09
C ASN A 395 15.39 24.75 31.16
N GLY A 396 14.09 24.42 31.14
CA GLY A 396 13.10 25.04 30.25
C GLY A 396 13.14 24.57 28.80
N TYR A 397 14.06 23.68 28.40
CA TYR A 397 14.14 23.17 27.03
C TYR A 397 12.98 22.25 26.67
N ASN A 398 12.36 21.61 27.65
CA ASN A 398 11.12 20.85 27.49
C ASN A 398 9.90 21.62 28.01
N PHE A 399 9.91 22.96 27.93
CA PHE A 399 8.75 23.76 28.30
C PHE A 399 7.56 23.48 27.37
N GLU A 400 6.35 23.48 27.96
CA GLU A 400 5.11 23.02 27.31
C GLU A 400 5.27 21.62 26.68
N ASP A 401 5.25 21.58 25.35
CA ASP A 401 5.33 20.39 24.50
C ASP A 401 6.68 20.29 23.80
N SER A 402 7.67 21.04 24.24
CA SER A 402 9.01 20.95 23.68
C SER A 402 9.68 19.63 24.08
N ILE A 403 10.43 19.03 23.16
CA ILE A 403 11.15 17.78 23.37
C ILE A 403 12.64 18.07 23.29
N LEU A 404 13.38 17.61 24.30
CA LEU A 404 14.83 17.63 24.31
C LEU A 404 15.37 16.27 23.92
N ILE A 405 16.35 16.25 23.01
CA ILE A 405 16.88 15.03 22.40
C ILE A 405 18.39 14.96 22.56
N SER A 406 18.91 13.78 22.82
CA SER A 406 20.34 13.49 22.86
C SER A 406 20.96 13.51 21.46
N GLU A 407 22.17 14.03 21.35
CA GLU A 407 23.01 13.92 20.15
C GLU A 407 23.22 12.45 19.73
N ARG A 408 23.18 11.49 20.68
CA ARG A 408 23.27 10.04 20.39
C ARG A 408 22.25 9.59 19.35
N VAL A 409 21.00 10.05 19.48
CA VAL A 409 19.89 9.67 18.59
C VAL A 409 20.17 10.10 17.14
N ILE A 410 20.80 11.25 16.96
CA ILE A 410 21.18 11.78 15.65
C ILE A 410 22.42 11.06 15.11
N ALA A 411 23.42 10.82 15.96
CA ALA A 411 24.64 10.10 15.60
C ALA A 411 24.36 8.68 15.10
N GLU A 412 23.36 8.01 15.68
CA GLU A 412 22.91 6.67 15.30
C GLU A 412 21.95 6.66 14.09
N ASP A 413 21.65 7.83 13.49
CA ASP A 413 20.72 8.02 12.37
C ASP A 413 19.30 7.43 12.65
N ARG A 414 18.87 7.39 13.92
CA ARG A 414 17.64 6.72 14.38
C ARG A 414 16.35 7.27 13.75
N TYR A 415 16.18 8.59 13.78
CA TYR A 415 15.06 9.31 13.14
C TYR A 415 15.47 9.97 11.81
N THR A 416 16.35 9.32 11.05
CA THR A 416 16.62 9.76 9.69
C THR A 416 15.62 9.14 8.72
N SER A 417 15.03 9.94 7.84
CA SER A 417 14.11 9.47 6.79
C SER A 417 14.70 9.66 5.39
N ILE A 418 14.23 8.87 4.44
CA ILE A 418 14.52 9.04 3.01
C ILE A 418 13.27 9.62 2.36
N HIS A 419 13.45 10.76 1.70
CA HIS A 419 12.42 11.38 0.87
C HIS A 419 12.80 11.25 -0.60
N ILE A 420 11.83 10.98 -1.45
CA ILE A 420 12.05 10.81 -2.88
C ILE A 420 11.20 11.82 -3.63
N GLU A 421 11.88 12.75 -4.29
CA GLU A 421 11.26 13.80 -5.09
C GLU A 421 11.30 13.42 -6.57
N GLU A 422 10.16 13.57 -7.26
CA GLU A 422 10.06 13.35 -8.71
C GLU A 422 10.10 14.72 -9.42
N LEU A 423 11.16 14.95 -10.17
CA LEU A 423 11.36 16.15 -10.97
C LEU A 423 11.13 15.79 -12.44
N VAL A 424 10.24 16.51 -13.12
CA VAL A 424 9.81 16.20 -14.48
C VAL A 424 10.13 17.35 -15.42
N VAL A 425 10.72 17.02 -16.57
CA VAL A 425 10.87 17.95 -17.69
C VAL A 425 10.25 17.38 -18.96
N MET A 426 9.60 18.25 -19.72
CA MET A 426 8.98 17.92 -20.99
C MET A 426 9.62 18.78 -22.09
N ALA A 427 10.06 18.11 -23.15
CA ALA A 427 10.44 18.74 -24.41
C ALA A 427 9.22 18.79 -25.33
N ARG A 428 8.84 20.01 -25.72
CA ARG A 428 7.62 20.26 -26.50
C ARG A 428 7.96 20.73 -27.90
N ASP A 429 7.05 20.45 -28.81
CA ASP A 429 7.07 21.07 -30.12
C ASP A 429 6.44 22.46 -30.04
N THR A 430 7.22 23.49 -30.38
CA THR A 430 6.77 24.89 -30.33
C THR A 430 6.67 25.47 -31.73
N LYS A 431 5.98 26.60 -31.88
CA LYS A 431 5.86 27.28 -33.19
C LYS A 431 7.21 27.73 -33.77
N LEU A 432 8.21 27.97 -32.92
CA LEU A 432 9.55 28.42 -33.33
C LEU A 432 10.50 27.26 -33.64
N GLY A 433 10.07 26.02 -33.39
CA GLY A 433 10.87 24.81 -33.49
C GLY A 433 10.65 23.90 -32.29
N SER A 434 11.14 22.68 -32.41
CA SER A 434 11.06 21.69 -31.34
C SER A 434 12.07 22.00 -30.24
N GLU A 435 11.66 21.87 -28.98
CA GLU A 435 12.59 21.87 -27.85
C GLU A 435 13.40 20.57 -27.86
N GLU A 436 14.69 20.68 -27.54
CA GLU A 436 15.60 19.54 -27.54
C GLU A 436 16.17 19.30 -26.15
N ILE A 437 16.33 18.03 -25.81
CA ILE A 437 17.08 17.59 -24.63
C ILE A 437 18.50 17.31 -25.12
N THR A 438 19.46 18.12 -24.68
CA THR A 438 20.84 18.08 -25.16
C THR A 438 21.80 18.52 -24.08
N ARG A 439 23.05 18.06 -24.19
CA ARG A 439 24.16 18.49 -23.35
C ARG A 439 24.69 19.87 -23.74
N ASP A 440 24.43 20.33 -24.97
CA ASP A 440 24.91 21.62 -25.48
C ASP A 440 24.03 22.78 -24.97
N ILE A 441 24.35 23.27 -23.77
CA ILE A 441 23.57 24.28 -23.06
C ILE A 441 24.40 25.58 -22.97
N PRO A 442 23.86 26.74 -23.38
CA PRO A 442 24.61 27.98 -23.35
C PRO A 442 24.93 28.41 -21.91
N ASN A 443 26.16 28.88 -21.67
CA ASN A 443 26.62 29.44 -20.40
C ASN A 443 26.60 28.49 -19.20
N LEU A 444 26.64 27.16 -19.41
CA LEU A 444 26.75 26.18 -18.33
C LEU A 444 28.21 25.95 -17.93
N SER A 445 28.48 25.84 -16.63
CA SER A 445 29.84 25.57 -16.13
C SER A 445 30.31 24.16 -16.50
N GLU A 446 31.61 23.98 -16.74
CA GLU A 446 32.19 22.66 -17.04
C GLU A 446 31.94 21.64 -15.93
N GLN A 447 31.92 22.09 -14.66
CA GLN A 447 31.62 21.23 -13.51
C GLN A 447 30.20 20.64 -13.56
N GLN A 448 29.22 21.43 -13.99
CA GLN A 448 27.84 20.97 -14.15
C GLN A 448 27.69 20.09 -15.41
N LEU A 449 28.37 20.45 -16.50
CA LEU A 449 28.43 19.64 -17.73
C LEU A 449 29.08 18.27 -17.51
N ALA A 450 29.98 18.13 -16.54
CA ALA A 450 30.61 16.85 -16.19
C ALA A 450 29.63 15.83 -15.59
N ARG A 451 28.52 16.30 -15.00
CA ARG A 451 27.50 15.43 -14.38
C ARG A 451 26.42 14.96 -15.35
N LEU A 452 26.37 15.55 -16.54
CA LEU A 452 25.45 15.18 -17.61
C LEU A 452 26.10 14.17 -18.55
N ASP A 453 25.31 13.21 -19.01
CA ASP A 453 25.68 12.27 -20.06
C ASP A 453 25.68 12.92 -21.45
N GLU A 454 26.04 12.15 -22.48
CA GLU A 454 26.05 12.62 -23.87
C GLU A 454 24.67 13.12 -24.35
N SER A 455 23.58 12.65 -23.75
CA SER A 455 22.21 13.06 -24.07
C SER A 455 21.75 14.29 -23.26
N GLY A 456 22.59 14.81 -22.36
CA GLY A 456 22.26 15.95 -21.51
C GLY A 456 21.46 15.59 -20.26
N ILE A 457 21.50 14.32 -19.83
CA ILE A 457 20.77 13.81 -18.68
C ILE A 457 21.76 13.44 -17.56
N VAL A 458 21.43 13.77 -16.31
CA VAL A 458 22.29 13.46 -15.16
C VAL A 458 22.51 11.96 -14.97
N TYR A 459 23.72 11.57 -14.57
CA TYR A 459 24.03 10.19 -14.20
C TYR A 459 23.31 9.76 -12.92
N VAL A 460 22.78 8.53 -12.93
CA VAL A 460 22.28 7.87 -11.71
C VAL A 460 23.45 7.64 -10.75
N GLY A 461 23.27 8.04 -9.50
CA GLY A 461 24.30 8.05 -8.45
C GLY A 461 25.01 9.39 -8.26
N ALA A 462 24.74 10.40 -9.10
CA ALA A 462 25.31 11.73 -8.90
C ALA A 462 24.71 12.41 -7.67
N GLU A 463 25.57 12.96 -6.82
CA GLU A 463 25.18 13.89 -5.76
C GLU A 463 25.00 15.29 -6.34
N VAL A 464 23.87 15.90 -6.06
CA VAL A 464 23.46 17.19 -6.62
C VAL A 464 23.12 18.18 -5.51
N ASN A 465 23.48 19.43 -5.74
CA ASN A 465 23.23 20.55 -4.85
C ASN A 465 22.17 21.49 -5.46
N PRO A 466 21.60 22.39 -4.64
CA PRO A 466 20.69 23.43 -5.13
C PRO A 466 21.24 24.17 -6.35
N GLY A 467 20.43 24.27 -7.42
CA GLY A 467 20.79 24.97 -8.66
C GLY A 467 21.58 24.14 -9.68
N ASP A 468 21.93 22.89 -9.38
CA ASP A 468 22.56 21.99 -10.35
C ASP A 468 21.59 21.53 -11.44
N THR A 469 22.09 21.43 -12.67
CA THR A 469 21.31 20.97 -13.83
C THR A 469 21.15 19.45 -13.81
N LEU A 470 19.91 18.97 -13.83
CA LEU A 470 19.57 17.55 -13.91
C LEU A 470 19.33 17.08 -15.34
N VAL A 471 18.64 17.91 -16.13
CA VAL A 471 18.34 17.60 -17.53
C VAL A 471 18.49 18.87 -18.35
N GLY A 472 19.43 18.84 -19.29
CA GLY A 472 19.66 19.88 -20.28
C GLY A 472 18.48 20.02 -21.22
N LYS A 473 17.87 21.20 -21.26
CA LYS A 473 16.81 21.51 -22.23
C LYS A 473 17.06 22.86 -22.87
N VAL A 474 17.00 22.89 -24.20
CA VAL A 474 17.14 24.10 -25.00
C VAL A 474 15.85 24.37 -25.77
N THR A 475 15.41 25.63 -25.73
CA THR A 475 14.24 26.10 -26.48
C THR A 475 14.70 27.05 -27.59
N PRO A 476 14.29 26.85 -28.85
CA PRO A 476 14.56 27.78 -29.94
C PRO A 476 14.02 29.18 -29.60
N LYS A 477 14.87 30.20 -29.77
CA LYS A 477 14.52 31.59 -29.50
C LYS A 477 14.31 32.32 -30.83
N GLY A 478 13.27 33.14 -30.92
CA GLY A 478 13.09 34.05 -32.05
C GLY A 478 14.15 35.16 -32.05
N GLU A 479 14.38 35.78 -33.21
CA GLU A 479 15.31 36.91 -33.33
C GLU A 479 14.92 38.05 -32.38
N THR A 480 15.77 38.30 -31.37
CA THR A 480 15.63 39.48 -30.50
C THR A 480 16.44 40.64 -31.05
N THR A 481 15.81 41.79 -31.24
CA THR A 481 16.50 43.05 -31.54
C THR A 481 17.31 43.48 -30.32
N LEU A 482 18.62 43.24 -30.37
CA LEU A 482 19.58 43.65 -29.33
C LEU A 482 19.71 45.17 -29.29
N THR A 483 19.91 45.74 -28.11
CA THR A 483 20.20 47.17 -27.97
C THR A 483 21.59 47.50 -28.55
N PRO A 484 21.87 48.76 -28.94
CA PRO A 484 23.19 49.15 -29.42
C PRO A 484 24.33 48.79 -28.45
N GLU A 485 24.09 48.85 -27.14
CA GLU A 485 25.05 48.49 -26.09
C GLU A 485 25.35 46.98 -26.09
N GLU A 486 24.33 46.13 -26.21
CA GLU A 486 24.50 44.67 -26.32
C GLU A 486 25.19 44.26 -27.62
N LYS A 487 24.88 44.96 -28.73
CA LYS A 487 25.57 44.77 -30.01
C LYS A 487 27.05 45.13 -29.90
N LEU A 488 27.37 46.24 -29.22
CA LEU A 488 28.75 46.66 -28.98
C LEU A 488 29.48 45.66 -28.08
N LEU A 489 28.87 45.20 -26.99
CA LEU A 489 29.46 44.19 -26.10
C LEU A 489 29.76 42.88 -26.85
N ARG A 490 28.83 42.40 -27.67
CA ARG A 490 29.08 41.19 -28.50
C ARG A 490 30.16 41.40 -29.54
N ALA A 491 30.25 42.58 -30.15
CA ALA A 491 31.32 42.90 -31.10
C ALA A 491 32.70 42.95 -30.42
N ILE A 492 32.76 43.36 -29.13
CA ILE A 492 34.00 43.38 -28.34
C ILE A 492 34.42 41.98 -27.91
N PHE A 493 33.49 41.16 -27.40
CA PHE A 493 33.80 39.83 -26.84
C PHE A 493 33.74 38.68 -27.86
N GLY A 494 33.26 38.93 -29.08
CA GLY A 494 33.12 37.90 -30.11
C GLY A 494 32.10 36.81 -29.77
N GLU A 495 31.26 37.01 -28.74
CA GLU A 495 30.24 36.07 -28.33
C GLU A 495 29.14 35.96 -29.41
N LYS A 496 29.04 34.77 -30.03
CA LYS A 496 27.95 34.48 -30.96
C LYS A 496 26.61 34.56 -30.24
N ALA A 497 25.60 35.09 -30.92
CA ALA A 497 24.23 34.97 -30.44
C ALA A 497 23.89 33.48 -30.28
N SER A 498 23.56 33.04 -29.07
CA SER A 498 22.89 31.76 -28.90
C SER A 498 21.45 31.92 -29.40
N ASP A 499 21.13 31.23 -30.49
CA ASP A 499 19.77 31.15 -31.04
C ASP A 499 18.83 30.28 -30.18
N VAL A 500 19.38 29.71 -29.10
CA VAL A 500 18.66 28.88 -28.13
C VAL A 500 18.70 29.49 -26.73
N LYS A 501 17.62 29.26 -25.97
CA LYS A 501 17.47 29.65 -24.56
C LYS A 501 17.57 28.40 -23.68
N ASP A 502 18.32 28.50 -22.59
CA ASP A 502 18.34 27.48 -21.52
C ASP A 502 17.00 27.44 -20.78
N THR A 503 16.33 26.29 -20.84
CA THR A 503 15.10 25.96 -20.12
C THR A 503 15.24 24.62 -19.38
N SER A 504 16.48 24.29 -19.00
CA SER A 504 16.88 23.05 -18.34
C SER A 504 16.21 22.85 -16.98
N LEU A 505 16.06 21.59 -16.59
CA LEU A 505 15.61 21.18 -15.27
C LEU A 505 16.77 21.33 -14.28
N ARG A 506 16.53 22.03 -13.17
CA ARG A 506 17.52 22.25 -12.10
C ARG A 506 16.97 21.81 -10.76
N VAL A 507 17.85 21.51 -9.82
CA VAL A 507 17.50 21.18 -8.43
C VAL A 507 16.96 22.43 -7.72
N ASP A 508 15.87 22.26 -6.97
CA ASP A 508 15.23 23.32 -6.19
C ASP A 508 16.15 23.88 -5.10
N GLN A 509 15.89 25.14 -4.70
CA GLN A 509 16.66 25.80 -3.67
C GLN A 509 16.43 25.14 -2.30
N GLY A 510 17.51 24.76 -1.62
CA GLY A 510 17.46 24.10 -0.30
C GLY A 510 17.36 22.58 -0.34
N THR A 511 17.25 21.97 -1.52
CA THR A 511 17.27 20.51 -1.68
C THR A 511 18.65 20.03 -2.12
N ASN A 512 19.22 19.09 -1.37
CA ASN A 512 20.42 18.35 -1.75
C ASN A 512 20.14 16.85 -1.67
N GLY A 513 20.68 16.07 -2.59
CA GLY A 513 20.39 14.65 -2.63
C GLY A 513 21.17 13.90 -3.70
N THR A 514 20.85 12.61 -3.83
CA THR A 514 21.46 11.72 -4.80
C THR A 514 20.42 11.31 -5.83
N VAL A 515 20.78 11.40 -7.11
CA VAL A 515 19.90 10.90 -8.19
C VAL A 515 19.85 9.37 -8.12
N ILE A 516 18.67 8.80 -7.91
CA ILE A 516 18.50 7.34 -7.74
C ILE A 516 17.95 6.65 -8.98
N ASP A 517 17.15 7.35 -9.78
CA ASP A 517 16.55 6.78 -10.99
C ASP A 517 16.26 7.89 -12.01
N VAL A 518 16.27 7.51 -13.29
CA VAL A 518 15.92 8.38 -14.40
C VAL A 518 15.10 7.61 -15.42
N GLN A 519 13.92 8.12 -15.73
CA GLN A 519 13.01 7.54 -16.71
C GLN A 519 12.87 8.47 -17.91
N VAL A 520 12.96 7.89 -19.11
CA VAL A 520 12.88 8.63 -20.36
C VAL A 520 11.73 8.07 -21.19
N PHE A 521 10.70 8.88 -21.39
CA PHE A 521 9.55 8.53 -22.22
C PHE A 521 9.66 9.23 -23.57
N THR A 522 9.49 8.47 -24.64
CA THR A 522 9.65 8.98 -26.02
C THR A 522 8.40 8.70 -26.82
N ARG A 523 7.84 9.75 -27.45
CA ARG A 523 6.68 9.61 -28.32
C ARG A 523 7.00 8.68 -29.50
N GLU A 524 6.00 7.90 -29.90
CA GLU A 524 6.07 7.04 -31.09
C GLU A 524 6.43 7.85 -32.36
N GLY A 525 7.37 7.33 -33.14
CA GLY A 525 7.87 7.97 -34.37
C GLY A 525 9.11 8.86 -34.19
N ILE A 526 9.52 9.17 -32.97
CA ILE A 526 10.75 9.93 -32.68
C ILE A 526 11.90 8.94 -32.42
N PRO A 527 13.11 9.16 -33.01
CA PRO A 527 14.26 8.32 -32.72
C PRO A 527 14.63 8.41 -31.23
N ARG A 528 14.91 7.25 -30.63
CA ARG A 528 15.33 7.16 -29.23
C ARG A 528 16.79 7.59 -29.07
N ASP A 529 17.07 8.26 -27.96
CA ASP A 529 18.45 8.61 -27.60
C ASP A 529 19.19 7.37 -27.10
N LYS A 530 20.53 7.46 -27.06
CA LYS A 530 21.39 6.43 -26.48
C LYS A 530 20.97 6.05 -25.06
N ARG A 531 20.60 7.04 -24.23
CA ARG A 531 20.16 6.83 -22.85
C ARG A 531 18.85 6.05 -22.76
N ALA A 532 17.87 6.38 -23.60
CA ALA A 532 16.59 5.67 -23.63
C ALA A 532 16.76 4.21 -24.09
N GLN A 533 17.64 3.97 -25.07
CA GLN A 533 17.96 2.61 -25.53
C GLN A 533 18.65 1.80 -24.43
N GLN A 534 19.61 2.40 -23.71
CA GLN A 534 20.32 1.74 -22.61
C GLN A 534 19.36 1.26 -21.50
N ILE A 535 18.38 2.10 -21.13
CA ILE A 535 17.39 1.75 -20.09
C ILE A 535 16.56 0.53 -20.51
N ILE A 536 16.11 0.48 -21.77
CA ILE A 536 15.35 -0.65 -22.31
C ILE A 536 16.21 -1.93 -22.32
N ASP A 537 17.46 -1.82 -22.75
CA ASP A 537 18.38 -2.96 -22.81
C ASP A 537 18.68 -3.54 -21.42
N ASP A 538 18.85 -2.68 -20.41
CA ASP A 538 19.04 -3.07 -19.01
C ASP A 538 17.79 -3.77 -18.44
N GLU A 539 16.58 -3.30 -18.76
CA GLU A 539 15.33 -3.95 -18.33
C GLU A 539 15.14 -5.32 -19.00
N LEU A 540 15.45 -5.43 -20.30
CA LEU A 540 15.43 -6.71 -21.01
C LEU A 540 16.43 -7.71 -20.44
N LYS A 541 17.63 -7.24 -20.06
CA LYS A 541 18.65 -8.07 -19.43
C LYS A 541 18.16 -8.61 -18.08
N ARG A 542 17.48 -7.80 -17.27
CA ARG A 542 16.87 -8.24 -15.99
C ARG A 542 15.78 -9.28 -16.23
N TYR A 543 14.86 -9.02 -17.14
CA TYR A 543 13.78 -9.96 -17.44
C TYR A 543 14.31 -11.32 -17.95
N ARG A 544 15.37 -11.30 -18.76
CA ARG A 544 16.03 -12.53 -19.20
C ARG A 544 16.67 -13.32 -18.07
N LEU A 545 17.25 -12.65 -17.06
CA LEU A 545 17.79 -13.32 -15.87
C LEU A 545 16.67 -14.04 -15.11
N ASP A 546 15.50 -13.42 -14.94
CA ASP A 546 14.36 -14.04 -14.27
C ASP A 546 13.89 -15.30 -15.01
N LEU A 547 13.73 -15.23 -16.34
CA LEU A 547 13.36 -16.40 -17.17
C LEU A 547 14.40 -17.52 -17.08
N ASN A 548 15.69 -17.17 -17.09
CA ASN A 548 16.77 -18.16 -16.96
C ASN A 548 16.75 -18.86 -15.59
N ASP A 549 16.44 -18.15 -14.50
CA ASP A 549 16.35 -18.75 -13.18
C ASP A 549 15.12 -19.64 -13.03
N GLN A 550 13.97 -19.23 -13.58
CA GLN A 550 12.80 -20.11 -13.66
C GLN A 550 13.14 -21.39 -14.42
N LEU A 551 13.79 -21.26 -15.58
CA LEU A 551 14.19 -22.40 -16.39
C LEU A 551 15.17 -23.30 -15.64
N ARG A 552 16.18 -22.74 -14.98
CA ARG A 552 17.17 -23.49 -14.18
C ARG A 552 16.51 -24.37 -13.11
N ILE A 553 15.50 -23.85 -12.43
CA ILE A 553 14.84 -24.59 -11.35
C ILE A 553 13.84 -25.61 -11.92
N VAL A 554 13.10 -25.27 -12.97
CA VAL A 554 12.24 -26.23 -13.69
C VAL A 554 13.07 -27.40 -14.23
N GLU A 555 14.24 -27.10 -14.82
CA GLU A 555 15.19 -28.11 -15.28
C GLU A 555 15.69 -28.96 -14.10
N SER A 556 16.08 -28.33 -12.98
CA SER A 556 16.52 -29.08 -11.80
C SER A 556 15.45 -30.02 -11.28
N ASP A 557 14.19 -29.57 -11.16
CA ASP A 557 13.08 -30.42 -10.71
C ASP A 557 12.78 -31.55 -11.70
N ALA A 558 12.79 -31.25 -13.00
CA ALA A 558 12.64 -32.25 -14.05
C ALA A 558 13.76 -33.31 -13.96
N PHE A 559 15.01 -32.90 -13.76
CA PHE A 559 16.12 -33.83 -13.58
C PHE A 559 16.02 -34.63 -12.27
N ASP A 560 15.60 -34.03 -11.16
CA ASP A 560 15.38 -34.75 -9.90
C ASP A 560 14.28 -35.82 -10.05
N ARG A 561 13.23 -35.53 -10.83
CA ARG A 561 12.19 -36.52 -11.19
C ARG A 561 12.76 -37.61 -12.09
N ILE A 562 13.57 -37.27 -13.08
CA ILE A 562 14.25 -38.23 -13.96
C ILE A 562 15.17 -39.14 -13.15
N GLU A 563 15.91 -38.62 -12.17
CA GLU A 563 16.77 -39.41 -11.28
C GLU A 563 15.91 -40.45 -10.52
N LYS A 564 14.80 -40.02 -9.89
CA LYS A 564 13.88 -40.94 -9.18
C LYS A 564 13.25 -41.99 -10.11
N LEU A 565 12.95 -41.63 -11.36
CA LEU A 565 12.35 -42.53 -12.35
C LEU A 565 13.35 -43.56 -12.89
N LEU A 566 14.61 -43.16 -13.09
CA LEU A 566 15.64 -44.01 -13.68
C LEU A 566 16.35 -44.90 -12.65
N VAL A 567 16.59 -44.43 -11.41
CA VAL A 567 17.31 -45.19 -10.39
C VAL A 567 16.59 -46.51 -10.07
N GLY A 568 17.31 -47.62 -10.20
CA GLY A 568 16.78 -48.96 -9.94
C GLY A 568 16.06 -49.63 -11.12
N ARG A 569 15.91 -48.95 -12.27
CA ARG A 569 15.33 -49.51 -13.49
C ARG A 569 16.41 -50.08 -14.42
N VAL A 570 15.99 -50.97 -15.34
CA VAL A 570 16.88 -51.62 -16.31
C VAL A 570 16.96 -50.81 -17.60
N ALA A 571 18.17 -50.56 -18.10
CA ALA A 571 18.40 -49.87 -19.37
C ALA A 571 18.71 -50.85 -20.53
N ASN A 572 18.15 -50.57 -21.70
CA ASN A 572 18.44 -51.24 -22.98
C ASN A 572 19.55 -50.56 -23.79
N GLY A 573 20.02 -49.38 -23.33
CA GLY A 573 21.12 -48.62 -23.92
C GLY A 573 21.13 -47.18 -23.41
N GLY A 574 22.25 -46.47 -23.56
CA GLY A 574 22.37 -45.08 -23.12
C GLY A 574 23.79 -44.53 -23.33
N PRO A 575 24.06 -43.30 -22.82
CA PRO A 575 25.39 -42.69 -22.80
C PRO A 575 26.45 -43.62 -22.22
N GLN A 576 27.74 -43.42 -22.54
CA GLN A 576 28.84 -44.29 -22.08
C GLN A 576 28.74 -45.80 -22.42
N LYS A 577 27.88 -46.20 -23.38
CA LYS A 577 27.72 -47.59 -23.88
C LYS A 577 27.29 -48.60 -22.80
N ILE A 578 26.22 -48.29 -22.07
CA ILE A 578 25.59 -49.24 -21.13
C ILE A 578 25.20 -50.53 -21.86
N ALA A 579 25.55 -51.69 -21.31
CA ALA A 579 25.12 -52.99 -21.82
C ALA A 579 23.61 -53.22 -21.60
N LYS A 580 22.95 -53.87 -22.55
CA LYS A 580 21.53 -54.23 -22.47
C LYS A 580 21.27 -55.08 -21.22
N GLY A 581 20.38 -54.63 -20.34
CA GLY A 581 20.03 -55.34 -19.11
C GLY A 581 20.71 -54.82 -17.84
N THR A 582 21.47 -53.71 -17.91
CA THR A 582 22.15 -53.14 -16.73
C THR A 582 21.17 -52.30 -15.89
N VAL A 583 21.25 -52.42 -14.57
CA VAL A 583 20.49 -51.58 -13.62
C VAL A 583 21.13 -50.21 -13.51
N ILE A 584 20.32 -49.15 -13.63
CA ILE A 584 20.77 -47.77 -13.51
C ILE A 584 21.04 -47.45 -12.04
N THR A 585 22.29 -47.14 -11.71
CA THR A 585 22.71 -46.72 -10.36
C THR A 585 22.83 -45.20 -10.27
N LYS A 586 22.75 -44.67 -9.04
CA LYS A 586 22.93 -43.24 -8.78
C LYS A 586 24.32 -42.73 -9.20
N ASP A 587 25.35 -43.56 -9.02
CA ASP A 587 26.73 -43.23 -9.42
C ASP A 587 26.89 -43.13 -10.94
N TYR A 588 26.17 -43.97 -11.70
CA TYR A 588 26.16 -43.91 -13.15
C TYR A 588 25.53 -42.59 -13.65
N LEU A 589 24.37 -42.20 -13.10
CA LEU A 589 23.72 -40.94 -13.45
C LEU A 589 24.57 -39.71 -13.08
N ALA A 590 25.29 -39.76 -11.96
CA ALA A 590 26.21 -38.69 -11.55
C ALA A 590 27.42 -38.53 -12.49
N SER A 591 27.80 -39.60 -13.21
CA SER A 591 28.93 -39.59 -14.16
C SER A 591 28.59 -39.05 -15.56
N VAL A 592 27.30 -38.87 -15.86
CA VAL A 592 26.78 -38.43 -17.16
C VAL A 592 26.19 -37.03 -17.01
N GLU A 593 26.48 -36.12 -17.96
CA GLU A 593 25.87 -34.80 -17.95
C GLU A 593 24.33 -34.89 -18.01
N LYS A 594 23.64 -34.05 -17.23
CA LYS A 594 22.19 -34.11 -17.04
C LYS A 594 21.41 -34.14 -18.37
N PHE A 595 21.84 -33.37 -19.37
CA PHE A 595 21.17 -33.32 -20.67
C PHE A 595 21.16 -34.66 -21.40
N HIS A 596 22.19 -35.49 -21.19
CA HIS A 596 22.28 -36.83 -21.76
C HIS A 596 21.44 -37.88 -21.02
N TRP A 597 20.78 -37.53 -19.91
CA TRP A 597 19.85 -38.44 -19.23
C TRP A 597 18.62 -38.75 -20.10
N PHE A 598 18.22 -37.83 -20.99
CA PHE A 598 17.16 -38.07 -21.98
C PHE A 598 17.53 -39.11 -23.05
N ASP A 599 18.83 -39.38 -23.24
CA ASP A 599 19.32 -40.37 -24.21
C ASP A 599 19.32 -41.81 -23.64
N VAL A 600 18.98 -41.97 -22.35
CA VAL A 600 18.86 -43.27 -21.69
C VAL A 600 17.57 -43.96 -22.19
N ARG A 601 17.72 -45.19 -22.67
CA ARG A 601 16.60 -46.02 -23.15
C ARG A 601 16.22 -47.06 -22.09
N PRO A 602 15.21 -46.80 -21.24
CA PRO A 602 14.73 -47.78 -20.27
C PRO A 602 14.09 -48.99 -20.98
N ALA A 603 14.09 -50.14 -20.30
CA ALA A 603 13.47 -51.36 -20.82
C ALA A 603 11.94 -51.38 -20.68
N GLU A 604 11.39 -50.60 -19.75
CA GLU A 604 9.96 -50.44 -19.53
C GLU A 604 9.41 -49.32 -20.44
N GLU A 605 8.39 -49.64 -21.23
CA GLU A 605 7.75 -48.72 -22.19
C GLU A 605 7.04 -47.55 -21.48
N GLU A 606 6.49 -47.77 -20.29
CA GLU A 606 5.87 -46.73 -19.47
C GLU A 606 6.88 -45.66 -19.01
N VAL A 607 8.08 -46.09 -18.61
CA VAL A 607 9.16 -45.18 -18.19
C VAL A 607 9.72 -44.41 -19.40
N ALA A 608 9.80 -45.05 -20.57
CA ALA A 608 10.20 -44.39 -21.82
C ALA A 608 9.23 -43.26 -22.20
N ASN A 609 7.92 -43.54 -22.15
CA ASN A 609 6.88 -42.54 -22.43
C ASN A 609 6.90 -41.39 -21.43
N GLN A 610 7.17 -41.67 -20.15
CA GLN A 610 7.33 -40.62 -19.12
C GLN A 610 8.57 -39.74 -19.37
N LEU A 611 9.71 -40.32 -19.75
CA LEU A 611 10.90 -39.54 -20.11
C LEU A 611 10.66 -38.64 -21.33
N GLU A 612 10.00 -39.15 -22.37
CA GLU A 612 9.65 -38.37 -23.56
C GLU A 612 8.65 -37.26 -23.24
N SER A 613 7.66 -37.54 -22.37
CA SER A 613 6.73 -36.52 -21.87
C SER A 613 7.43 -35.40 -21.11
N ILE A 614 8.38 -35.72 -20.22
CA ILE A 614 9.16 -34.72 -19.47
C ILE A 614 10.02 -33.88 -20.43
N LYS A 615 10.64 -34.51 -21.44
CA LYS A 615 11.41 -33.81 -22.47
C LYS A 615 10.55 -32.82 -23.25
N ASN A 616 9.39 -33.27 -23.75
CA ASN A 616 8.46 -32.43 -24.49
C ASN A 616 7.94 -31.26 -23.63
N ALA A 617 7.68 -31.49 -22.34
CA ALA A 617 7.25 -30.44 -21.41
C ALA A 617 8.34 -29.38 -21.18
N LEU A 618 9.62 -29.78 -21.07
CA LEU A 618 10.74 -28.84 -20.96
C LEU A 618 10.90 -28.00 -22.24
N ASP A 619 10.83 -28.62 -23.41
CA ASP A 619 10.95 -27.90 -24.69
C ASP A 619 9.78 -26.93 -24.91
N GLN A 620 8.56 -27.32 -24.54
CA GLN A 620 7.40 -26.41 -24.53
C GLN A 620 7.60 -25.25 -23.57
N THR A 621 8.14 -25.50 -22.37
CA THR A 621 8.40 -24.45 -21.38
C THR A 621 9.43 -23.46 -21.91
N ARG A 622 10.54 -23.93 -22.50
CA ARG A 622 11.56 -23.08 -23.14
C ARG A 622 10.95 -22.19 -24.23
N HIS A 623 10.16 -22.78 -25.13
CA HIS A 623 9.47 -22.02 -26.17
C HIS A 623 8.52 -20.97 -25.60
N SER A 624 7.77 -21.29 -24.54
CA SER A 624 6.88 -20.33 -23.87
C SER A 624 7.65 -19.15 -23.27
N PHE A 625 8.85 -19.38 -22.73
CA PHE A 625 9.70 -18.33 -22.17
C PHE A 625 10.26 -17.42 -23.27
N ASP A 626 10.66 -17.98 -24.41
CA ASP A 626 11.11 -17.20 -25.57
C ASP A 626 9.98 -16.28 -26.09
N LEU A 627 8.76 -16.81 -26.22
CA LEU A 627 7.58 -15.99 -26.58
C LEU A 627 7.34 -14.87 -25.56
N SER A 628 7.43 -15.17 -24.26
CA SER A 628 7.21 -14.17 -23.22
C SER A 628 8.27 -13.05 -23.24
N PHE A 629 9.51 -13.41 -23.58
CA PHE A 629 10.60 -12.45 -23.79
C PHE A 629 10.32 -11.55 -25.00
N GLU A 630 9.87 -12.11 -26.12
CA GLU A 630 9.51 -11.33 -27.31
C GLU A 630 8.34 -10.37 -27.05
N GLU A 631 7.32 -10.81 -26.32
CA GLU A 631 6.20 -9.96 -25.94
C GLU A 631 6.64 -8.80 -25.05
N LYS A 632 7.46 -9.07 -24.02
CA LYS A 632 8.02 -8.02 -23.15
C LYS A 632 8.89 -7.04 -23.94
N ARG A 633 9.72 -7.55 -24.86
CA ARG A 633 10.51 -6.73 -25.79
C ARG A 633 9.65 -5.83 -26.65
N LYS A 634 8.57 -6.37 -27.23
CA LYS A 634 7.63 -5.59 -28.05
C LYS A 634 6.99 -4.47 -27.24
N LYS A 635 6.55 -4.75 -26.00
CA LYS A 635 5.96 -3.74 -25.10
C LYS A 635 6.94 -2.63 -24.73
N LEU A 636 8.17 -2.96 -24.36
CA LEU A 636 9.20 -1.95 -24.04
C LEU A 636 9.67 -1.16 -25.27
N THR A 637 9.60 -1.77 -26.46
CA THR A 637 9.99 -1.12 -27.71
C THR A 637 8.85 -0.29 -28.30
N GLN A 638 7.61 -0.44 -27.83
CA GLN A 638 6.49 0.41 -28.24
C GLN A 638 6.71 1.87 -27.76
N GLY A 639 6.29 2.86 -28.55
CA GLY A 639 6.39 4.26 -28.15
C GLY A 639 5.40 4.61 -27.04
N ASP A 640 5.73 5.63 -26.24
CA ASP A 640 4.89 6.06 -25.12
C ASP A 640 3.78 7.02 -25.55
N GLU A 641 2.61 6.91 -24.93
CA GLU A 641 1.53 7.87 -25.10
C GLU A 641 1.80 9.15 -24.28
N LEU A 642 2.30 10.19 -24.94
CA LEU A 642 2.61 11.49 -24.32
C LEU A 642 1.56 12.57 -24.62
N PRO A 643 1.34 13.55 -23.71
CA PRO A 643 0.39 14.65 -23.92
C PRO A 643 0.62 15.39 -25.23
N ALA A 644 -0.45 15.90 -25.86
CA ALA A 644 -0.37 16.58 -27.15
C ALA A 644 0.75 17.65 -27.19
N GLY A 645 1.59 17.60 -28.22
CA GLY A 645 2.75 18.49 -28.38
C GLY A 645 4.01 18.12 -27.58
N VAL A 646 3.97 17.16 -26.66
CA VAL A 646 5.17 16.66 -25.94
C VAL A 646 5.90 15.60 -26.75
N LEU A 647 7.13 15.86 -27.15
CA LEU A 647 7.97 14.95 -27.92
C LEU A 647 8.67 13.91 -27.02
N LYS A 648 9.21 14.39 -25.90
CA LYS A 648 9.94 13.58 -24.92
C LYS A 648 9.66 14.08 -23.52
N MET A 649 9.61 13.17 -22.55
CA MET A 649 9.49 13.48 -21.14
C MET A 649 10.59 12.75 -20.38
N VAL A 650 11.32 13.47 -19.53
CA VAL A 650 12.33 12.88 -18.64
C VAL A 650 11.90 13.12 -17.21
N LYS A 651 11.87 12.05 -16.42
CA LYS A 651 11.65 12.09 -14.97
C LYS A 651 12.95 11.74 -14.27
N VAL A 652 13.33 12.56 -13.30
CA VAL A 652 14.50 12.34 -12.45
C VAL A 652 14.02 12.17 -11.03
N TYR A 653 14.43 11.07 -10.40
CA TYR A 653 14.11 10.79 -9.00
C TYR A 653 15.30 11.15 -8.12
N LEU A 654 15.08 12.08 -7.21
CA LEU A 654 16.09 12.58 -6.27
C LEU A 654 15.79 12.02 -4.88
N ALA A 655 16.74 11.28 -4.30
CA ALA A 655 16.66 10.83 -2.92
C ALA A 655 17.35 11.83 -1.99
N VAL A 656 16.59 12.31 -1.01
CA VAL A 656 17.02 13.28 -0.01
C VAL A 656 16.99 12.60 1.35
N LYS A 657 18.14 12.56 2.02
CA LYS A 657 18.23 12.04 3.39
C LYS A 657 17.97 13.20 4.36
N ARG A 658 16.87 13.14 5.12
CA ARG A 658 16.52 14.17 6.11
C ARG A 658 16.80 13.64 7.51
N ARG A 659 17.68 14.35 8.22
CA ARG A 659 18.00 14.05 9.63
C ARG A 659 17.10 14.87 10.54
N LEU A 660 16.83 14.33 11.72
CA LEU A 660 16.11 15.03 12.78
C LEU A 660 16.83 16.32 13.17
N GLN A 661 16.09 17.41 13.25
CA GLN A 661 16.62 18.73 13.60
C GLN A 661 15.64 19.51 14.52
N PRO A 662 16.11 20.54 15.24
CA PRO A 662 15.22 21.43 15.97
C PRO A 662 14.15 22.04 15.06
N GLY A 663 12.91 22.06 15.54
CA GLY A 663 11.73 22.45 14.77
C GLY A 663 10.94 21.27 14.20
N ASP A 664 11.53 20.07 14.12
CA ASP A 664 10.80 18.86 13.73
C ASP A 664 9.79 18.46 14.81
N LYS A 665 8.66 17.88 14.37
CA LYS A 665 7.60 17.41 15.25
C LYS A 665 7.74 15.91 15.51
N MET A 666 7.68 15.52 16.78
CA MET A 666 7.60 14.13 17.21
C MET A 666 6.34 13.89 18.03
N ALA A 667 5.89 12.64 18.10
CA ALA A 667 4.72 12.25 18.87
C ALA A 667 4.82 10.79 19.33
N GLY A 668 4.19 10.49 20.46
CA GLY A 668 3.92 9.12 20.90
C GLY A 668 2.51 8.67 20.51
N ARG A 669 2.19 7.41 20.81
CA ARG A 669 0.88 6.80 20.48
C ARG A 669 -0.27 7.30 21.36
N HIS A 670 0.05 7.93 22.49
CA HIS A 670 -0.89 8.39 23.51
C HIS A 670 -1.35 9.86 23.31
N GLY A 671 -1.25 10.37 22.08
CA GLY A 671 -1.62 11.76 21.77
C GLY A 671 -0.69 12.83 22.39
N ASN A 672 0.45 12.42 22.93
CA ASN A 672 1.54 13.31 23.31
C ASN A 672 2.31 13.72 22.05
N LYS A 673 2.32 15.02 21.76
CA LYS A 673 3.06 15.62 20.65
C LYS A 673 4.05 16.63 21.20
N GLY A 674 5.11 16.86 20.44
CA GLY A 674 6.05 17.89 20.76
C GLY A 674 6.95 18.29 19.61
N VAL A 675 7.59 19.44 19.77
CA VAL A 675 8.56 19.97 18.80
C VAL A 675 9.94 19.85 19.41
N VAL A 676 10.90 19.35 18.63
CA VAL A 676 12.30 19.26 19.06
C VAL A 676 12.83 20.68 19.26
N SER A 677 13.16 21.04 20.50
CA SER A 677 13.65 22.38 20.83
C SER A 677 15.16 22.47 20.75
N LYS A 678 15.86 21.42 21.20
CA LYS A 678 17.32 21.37 21.26
C LYS A 678 17.83 19.95 21.18
N VAL A 679 18.94 19.79 20.45
CA VAL A 679 19.81 18.62 20.50
C VAL A 679 20.90 18.90 21.53
N THR A 680 21.01 18.04 22.53
CA THR A 680 21.91 18.20 23.66
C THR A 680 23.05 17.18 23.58
N PRO A 681 24.32 17.60 23.81
CA PRO A 681 25.45 16.67 23.87
C PRO A 681 25.22 15.57 24.89
N ILE A 682 25.83 14.40 24.66
CA ILE A 682 25.59 13.19 25.46
C ILE A 682 25.99 13.41 26.93
N GLU A 683 27.07 14.14 27.16
CA GLU A 683 27.60 14.48 28.48
C GLU A 683 26.67 15.39 29.31
N ASP A 684 25.79 16.13 28.65
CA ASP A 684 24.82 17.04 29.26
C ASP A 684 23.46 16.35 29.49
N MET A 685 23.28 15.09 29.06
CA MET A 685 22.04 14.34 29.26
C MET A 685 21.97 13.75 30.68
N PRO A 686 20.77 13.64 31.27
CA PRO A 686 20.60 12.85 32.49
C PRO A 686 20.98 11.39 32.22
N TYR A 687 21.67 10.78 33.18
CA TYR A 687 22.21 9.43 33.06
C TYR A 687 21.88 8.58 34.30
N MET A 688 21.88 7.26 34.10
CA MET A 688 21.69 6.27 35.14
C MET A 688 22.95 6.06 35.99
N ALA A 689 22.84 5.32 37.09
CA ALA A 689 23.98 5.01 37.95
C ALA A 689 25.12 4.24 37.25
N ASP A 690 24.83 3.52 36.15
CA ASP A 690 25.82 2.80 35.33
C ASP A 690 26.48 3.69 34.26
N GLY A 691 26.07 4.96 34.14
CA GLY A 691 26.55 5.91 33.14
C GLY A 691 25.74 5.96 31.85
N THR A 692 24.68 5.15 31.69
CA THR A 692 23.85 5.17 30.48
C THR A 692 23.01 6.45 30.40
N PRO A 693 23.17 7.29 29.37
CA PRO A 693 22.42 8.53 29.21
C PRO A 693 21.02 8.26 28.62
N ALA A 694 20.04 9.10 28.99
CA ALA A 694 18.72 9.13 28.37
C ALA A 694 18.80 9.60 26.91
N ASP A 695 17.89 9.12 26.05
CA ASP A 695 17.77 9.56 24.66
C ASP A 695 16.89 10.81 24.54
N ILE A 696 15.80 10.84 25.30
CA ILE A 696 14.78 11.90 25.23
C ILE A 696 14.39 12.33 26.65
N VAL A 697 14.22 13.63 26.86
CA VAL A 697 13.67 14.17 28.10
C VAL A 697 12.33 14.84 27.82
N LEU A 698 11.27 14.32 28.46
CA LEU A 698 9.91 14.82 28.35
C LEU A 698 9.46 15.54 29.63
N ASN A 699 8.53 16.47 29.47
CA ASN A 699 7.99 17.23 30.58
C ASN A 699 6.93 16.42 31.35
N PRO A 700 7.11 16.15 32.65
CA PRO A 700 6.13 15.39 33.44
C PRO A 700 4.80 16.12 33.61
N LEU A 701 4.79 17.46 33.53
CA LEU A 701 3.58 18.27 33.76
C LEU A 701 2.51 18.08 32.66
N GLY A 702 2.93 17.61 31.48
CA GLY A 702 2.02 17.34 30.37
C GLY A 702 1.12 16.11 30.60
N VAL A 703 1.52 15.19 31.48
CA VAL A 703 0.79 13.92 31.67
C VAL A 703 -0.50 14.11 32.48
N PRO A 704 -0.49 14.72 33.69
CA PRO A 704 -1.70 14.84 34.50
C PRO A 704 -2.78 15.71 33.87
N SER A 705 -2.38 16.80 33.20
CA SER A 705 -3.32 17.73 32.57
C SER A 705 -4.03 17.15 31.34
N ARG A 706 -3.40 16.18 30.67
CA ARG A 706 -3.94 15.53 29.47
C ARG A 706 -4.60 14.19 29.73
N MET A 707 -4.44 13.65 30.94
CA MET A 707 -5.01 12.37 31.36
C MET A 707 -4.68 11.22 30.39
N ASN A 708 -3.46 11.20 29.86
CA ASN A 708 -2.93 10.12 29.03
C ASN A 708 -1.86 9.34 29.80
N VAL A 709 -2.33 8.64 30.84
CA VAL A 709 -1.49 7.87 31.77
C VAL A 709 -0.90 6.63 31.09
N GLY A 710 -1.50 6.17 29.98
CA GLY A 710 -1.02 5.05 29.19
C GLY A 710 0.45 5.18 28.80
N GLN A 711 0.94 6.39 28.50
CA GLN A 711 2.35 6.61 28.13
C GLN A 711 3.32 6.32 29.29
N VAL A 712 2.90 6.50 30.55
CA VAL A 712 3.73 6.20 31.72
C VAL A 712 3.77 4.69 31.96
N LEU A 713 2.63 4.02 31.78
CA LEU A 713 2.55 2.55 31.83
C LEU A 713 3.38 1.92 30.72
N GLU A 714 3.37 2.49 29.52
CA GLU A 714 4.23 2.09 28.40
C GLU A 714 5.72 2.18 28.77
N VAL A 715 6.16 3.30 29.37
CA VAL A 715 7.55 3.44 29.83
C VAL A 715 7.89 2.45 30.93
N HIS A 716 7.00 2.21 31.90
CA HIS A 716 7.25 1.22 32.96
C HIS A 716 7.33 -0.22 32.46
N LEU A 717 6.52 -0.59 31.46
CA LEU A 717 6.55 -1.94 30.89
C LEU A 717 7.74 -2.13 29.94
N GLY A 718 8.17 -1.07 29.25
CA GLY A 718 9.32 -1.10 28.35
C GLY A 718 10.68 -1.07 29.07
N TRP A 719 10.71 -0.66 30.34
CA TRP A 719 11.88 -0.67 31.23
C TRP A 719 12.10 -2.03 31.86
#